data_AF-A0A8H7BML2-F1
#
_entry.id   AF-A0A8H7BML2-F1
#
_cell.length_a   1.000
_cell.length_b   1.000
_cell.length_c   1.000
_cell.angle_alpha   90.00
_cell.angle_beta   90.00
_cell.angle_gamma   90.00
#
_symmetry.space_group_name_H-M   'P 1'
#
loop_
_entity.id
_entity.type
_entity.pdbx_description
1 polymer ?
#
loop_
_entity_poly.entity_id
_entity_poly.type
_entity_poly.pdbx_seq_one_letter_code
_entity_poly.pdbx_strand_id
1 'polypeptide(L)'
;MYHKASFMDDVTNDRVPHIVLYAIFALAARFSTDEFFDGTDPRERGEVYRASSEKLFSIRELTPVTVQVCVLLGAYAAASGETDVENLYYSMGGRLALALDLPNRPVTSLVEREVNTRTWWTLCMVDVWSSTAVRLPRIMPFDSAVPLPVDEIPFSVMNNDLRGDFSDQTPYLNSPLLAEMVKLNRILARIIDFNRVCVSEHLEGPPLERGIRELSRDLDVWLEEIPHQMRDTPANLEAFASRGLGRMFIAVYLGYYHYGLLLNYQFLSSSVDAPTDSAKYADACKQHAARLCALVYRSHSTPGNEVLYSAVSHILVVASTVQIHTLLFSGDEGEIRISKSRLERNFEILLRLKTYWPSVDGAMSRLRAFHQTCLRSKETSFVLDRWLLRFLVQFAPHMELEPRDNDPEYEALLASVLLVTTLLGSATAINNGLATTPPMGWNNWNAFGCDVSEDLLLTTSSQILSLGLRDLGYNYVVLDDCWQDPKGRDENGKLHPALDKFPNGLNSISDHLHSQDLKFGMYSSAGEMTCARFEGSLDHEVDDAKSFAGWGVDMLKYDSCYHMGRVGTPSVSFNRFKTMSDALKATGKNILLNLCNWGEDLVHTWGMSISNSWRITGDIYDSFTRPDDLCGCNSLSPGDVNCVAPGTHCSVLFILNKVAPFADRSIPGGWSDLDMLEVGQGGMTDEEYKAHFALWAALKSPLFLGNDLRNMPASALTIINNPAIIALSQDPHGRSVTRVRRDTEGVAKDEWGIGETHVWAGHLQNGDEAVILLNAGGKDMEMSVSLAEIFIPYGPGGSAPHVKYDWAVHDLWAHRMPEATAEELLSADTHVQRESILSKANWYNATEIPYAKGLAQEDARLFGEKIGVVEAGGMLKADVKSHAARVLRLRRVKKEGDAFEAKSISREDGNERDEL
;
A
#
# COMPACT_ATOMS: atom_id res chain seq x y z
N MET A 1 9.16 -21.28 -29.28
CA MET A 1 9.78 -22.04 -28.16
C MET A 1 10.32 -23.39 -28.59
N TYR A 2 9.65 -24.18 -29.44
CA TYR A 2 10.14 -25.52 -29.81
C TYR A 2 10.62 -25.60 -31.27
N HIS A 3 11.64 -26.42 -31.53
CA HIS A 3 12.03 -26.83 -32.88
C HIS A 3 11.21 -28.07 -33.28
N LYS A 4 10.35 -27.93 -34.29
CA LYS A 4 9.32 -28.92 -34.60
C LYS A 4 9.89 -30.30 -34.93
N ALA A 5 10.93 -30.38 -35.76
CA ALA A 5 11.46 -31.67 -36.20
C ALA A 5 12.08 -32.45 -35.04
N SER A 6 12.96 -31.83 -34.24
CA SER A 6 13.56 -32.50 -33.08
C SER A 6 12.55 -32.81 -32.00
N PHE A 7 11.58 -31.92 -31.76
CA PHE A 7 10.52 -32.16 -30.78
C PHE A 7 9.66 -33.36 -31.18
N MET A 8 9.24 -33.48 -32.44
CA MET A 8 8.43 -34.61 -32.90
C MET A 8 9.22 -35.93 -32.88
N ASP A 9 10.53 -35.89 -33.16
CA ASP A 9 11.39 -37.06 -32.98
C ASP A 9 11.46 -37.47 -31.50
N ASP A 10 11.64 -36.52 -30.59
CA ASP A 10 11.62 -36.79 -29.15
C ASP A 10 10.25 -37.33 -28.67
N VAL A 11 9.13 -36.86 -29.22
CA VAL A 11 7.79 -37.41 -28.92
C VAL A 11 7.67 -38.85 -29.40
N THR A 12 8.11 -39.14 -30.63
CA THR A 12 8.00 -40.48 -31.22
C THR A 12 8.84 -41.52 -30.46
N ASN A 13 9.94 -41.07 -29.85
CA ASN A 13 10.85 -41.89 -29.08
C ASN A 13 10.65 -41.80 -27.55
N ASP A 14 9.55 -41.22 -27.08
CA ASP A 14 9.21 -41.09 -25.66
C ASP A 14 10.29 -40.39 -24.80
N ARG A 15 10.90 -39.33 -25.36
CA ARG A 15 11.97 -38.54 -24.72
C ARG A 15 11.52 -37.18 -24.19
N VAL A 16 10.31 -36.73 -24.54
CA VAL A 16 9.78 -35.45 -24.05
C VAL A 16 9.24 -35.63 -22.62
N PRO A 17 9.66 -34.79 -21.65
CA PRO A 17 9.09 -34.85 -20.30
C PRO A 17 7.57 -34.70 -20.30
N HIS A 18 6.87 -35.59 -19.60
CA HIS A 18 5.40 -35.59 -19.54
C HIS A 18 4.80 -34.25 -19.10
N ILE A 19 5.49 -33.51 -18.22
CA ILE A 19 5.07 -32.17 -17.81
C ILE A 19 4.92 -31.21 -19.00
N VAL A 20 5.81 -31.28 -19.99
CA VAL A 20 5.75 -30.45 -21.20
C VAL A 20 4.61 -30.89 -22.10
N LEU A 21 4.43 -32.21 -22.28
CA LEU A 21 3.35 -32.76 -23.10
C LEU A 21 1.98 -32.38 -22.53
N TYR A 22 1.79 -32.54 -21.22
CA TYR A 22 0.56 -32.15 -20.54
C TYR A 22 0.29 -30.64 -20.66
N ALA A 23 1.31 -29.79 -20.48
CA ALA A 23 1.14 -28.35 -20.66
C ALA A 23 0.77 -27.97 -22.11
N ILE A 24 1.34 -28.63 -23.12
CA ILE A 24 0.97 -28.44 -24.54
C ILE A 24 -0.47 -28.92 -24.79
N PHE A 25 -0.83 -30.09 -24.28
CA PHE A 25 -2.17 -30.66 -24.44
C PHE A 25 -3.24 -29.81 -23.75
N ALA A 26 -2.93 -29.17 -22.63
CA ALA A 26 -3.83 -28.23 -21.97
C ALA A 26 -4.31 -27.13 -22.92
N LEU A 27 -3.42 -26.59 -23.77
CA LEU A 27 -3.77 -25.59 -24.77
C LEU A 27 -4.39 -26.20 -26.04
N ALA A 28 -3.85 -27.32 -26.51
CA ALA A 28 -4.17 -27.87 -27.83
C ALA A 28 -5.45 -28.74 -27.86
N ALA A 29 -5.82 -29.39 -26.75
CA ALA A 29 -6.94 -30.33 -26.69
C ALA A 29 -8.29 -29.69 -27.10
N ARG A 30 -8.40 -28.37 -26.92
CA ARG A 30 -9.55 -27.55 -27.33
C ARG A 30 -9.82 -27.60 -28.84
N PHE A 31 -8.81 -27.92 -29.65
CA PHE A 31 -8.91 -28.04 -31.11
C PHE A 31 -8.98 -29.48 -31.61
N SER A 32 -8.93 -30.47 -30.71
CA SER A 32 -8.95 -31.88 -31.10
C SER A 32 -10.30 -32.28 -31.69
N THR A 33 -10.27 -33.11 -32.74
CA THR A 33 -11.46 -33.74 -33.32
C THR A 33 -11.51 -35.24 -33.00
N ASP A 34 -10.72 -35.69 -32.03
CA ASP A 34 -10.68 -37.09 -31.60
C ASP A 34 -11.97 -37.48 -30.86
N GLU A 35 -12.49 -38.68 -31.15
CA GLU A 35 -13.72 -39.22 -30.55
C GLU A 35 -13.64 -39.30 -29.01
N PHE A 36 -12.43 -39.36 -28.44
CA PHE A 36 -12.21 -39.29 -26.99
C PHE A 36 -12.86 -38.06 -26.33
N PHE A 37 -12.96 -36.95 -27.06
CA PHE A 37 -13.55 -35.70 -26.55
C PHE A 37 -15.04 -35.54 -26.90
N ASP A 38 -15.69 -36.57 -27.43
CA ASP A 38 -17.12 -36.53 -27.72
C ASP A 38 -17.92 -36.27 -26.43
N GLY A 39 -18.82 -35.29 -26.49
CA GLY A 39 -19.61 -34.86 -25.33
C GLY A 39 -18.89 -33.94 -24.34
N THR A 40 -17.59 -33.64 -24.53
CA THR A 40 -16.84 -32.67 -23.71
C THR A 40 -16.73 -31.32 -24.45
N ASP A 41 -17.16 -30.24 -23.79
CA ASP A 41 -17.07 -28.88 -24.34
C ASP A 41 -15.61 -28.55 -24.71
N PRO A 42 -15.31 -28.07 -25.94
CA PRO A 42 -13.97 -27.67 -26.36
C PRO A 42 -13.21 -26.79 -25.35
N ARG A 43 -13.90 -25.95 -24.58
CA ARG A 43 -13.31 -25.07 -23.57
C ARG A 43 -12.72 -25.84 -22.38
N GLU A 44 -13.29 -27.00 -22.05
CA GLU A 44 -12.95 -27.81 -20.87
C GLU A 44 -11.92 -28.92 -21.15
N ARG A 45 -11.71 -29.27 -22.43
CA ARG A 45 -10.85 -30.41 -22.84
C ARG A 45 -9.40 -30.34 -22.34
N GLY A 46 -8.91 -29.13 -22.05
CA GLY A 46 -7.55 -28.91 -21.56
C GLY A 46 -7.35 -29.15 -20.07
N GLU A 47 -8.43 -29.19 -19.28
CA GLU A 47 -8.35 -29.06 -17.83
C GLU A 47 -7.63 -30.21 -17.14
N VAL A 48 -7.89 -31.44 -17.58
CA VAL A 48 -7.23 -32.65 -17.05
C VAL A 48 -5.72 -32.62 -17.32
N TYR A 49 -5.31 -32.09 -18.48
CA TYR A 49 -3.89 -31.99 -18.83
C TYR A 49 -3.20 -30.87 -18.06
N ARG A 50 -3.84 -29.71 -17.90
CA ARG A 50 -3.34 -28.62 -17.03
C ARG A 50 -3.07 -29.15 -15.62
N ALA A 51 -4.07 -29.78 -15.00
CA ALA A 51 -3.95 -30.34 -13.66
C ALA A 51 -2.85 -31.40 -13.56
N SER A 52 -2.66 -32.21 -14.60
CA SER A 52 -1.60 -33.23 -14.65
C SER A 52 -0.20 -32.60 -14.78
N SER A 53 -0.07 -31.53 -15.57
CA SER A 53 1.16 -30.75 -15.68
C SER A 53 1.53 -30.10 -14.36
N GLU A 54 0.57 -29.49 -13.67
CA GLU A 54 0.81 -28.82 -12.38
C GLU A 54 1.23 -29.78 -11.27
N LYS A 55 0.66 -30.99 -11.25
CA LYS A 55 1.09 -32.03 -10.29
C LYS A 55 2.56 -32.42 -10.46
N LEU A 56 3.08 -32.35 -11.68
CA LEU A 56 4.48 -32.64 -11.99
C LEU A 56 5.37 -31.40 -11.83
N PHE A 57 4.79 -30.21 -11.72
CA PHE A 57 5.54 -28.97 -11.67
C PHE A 57 6.17 -28.75 -10.30
N SER A 58 7.48 -28.52 -10.29
CA SER A 58 8.25 -28.24 -9.08
C SER A 58 9.10 -26.98 -9.27
N ILE A 59 8.87 -25.98 -8.42
CA ILE A 59 9.65 -24.74 -8.40
C ILE A 59 11.12 -24.95 -7.98
N ARG A 60 11.43 -26.11 -7.39
CA ARG A 60 12.79 -26.46 -6.98
C ARG A 60 13.65 -26.95 -8.14
N GLU A 61 13.03 -27.30 -9.27
CA GLU A 61 13.73 -27.77 -10.47
C GLU A 61 14.09 -26.59 -11.37
N LEU A 62 15.34 -26.15 -11.29
CA LEU A 62 15.86 -25.06 -12.11
C LEU A 62 16.35 -25.60 -13.47
N THR A 63 15.45 -25.72 -14.44
CA THR A 63 15.75 -26.27 -15.78
C THR A 63 15.08 -25.48 -16.91
N PRO A 64 15.58 -25.54 -18.16
CA PRO A 64 14.88 -24.94 -19.30
C PRO A 64 13.45 -25.49 -19.48
N VAL A 65 13.22 -26.74 -19.08
CA VAL A 65 11.92 -27.41 -19.13
C VAL A 65 10.92 -26.72 -18.20
N THR A 66 11.30 -26.41 -16.96
CA THR A 66 10.40 -25.73 -16.02
C THR A 66 10.08 -24.30 -16.46
N VAL A 67 11.04 -23.60 -17.08
CA VAL A 67 10.80 -22.29 -17.72
C VAL A 67 9.75 -22.42 -18.84
N GLN A 68 9.89 -23.40 -19.72
CA GLN A 68 8.96 -23.61 -20.83
C GLN A 68 7.55 -23.98 -20.36
N VAL A 69 7.45 -24.79 -19.30
CA VAL A 69 6.17 -25.15 -18.68
C VAL A 69 5.49 -23.93 -18.07
N CYS A 70 6.23 -23.05 -17.40
CA CYS A 70 5.70 -21.77 -16.92
C CYS A 70 5.08 -20.95 -18.06
N VAL A 71 5.74 -20.86 -19.22
CA VAL A 71 5.16 -20.13 -20.36
C VAL A 71 3.87 -20.79 -20.87
N LEU A 72 3.83 -22.12 -20.93
CA LEU A 72 2.64 -22.85 -21.41
C LEU A 72 1.46 -22.76 -20.43
N LEU A 73 1.71 -22.93 -19.13
CA LEU A 73 0.67 -22.82 -18.09
C LEU A 73 0.19 -21.37 -17.94
N GLY A 74 1.09 -20.39 -18.05
CA GLY A 74 0.71 -18.98 -18.12
C GLY A 74 -0.20 -18.68 -19.32
N ALA A 75 0.13 -19.22 -20.50
CA ALA A 75 -0.71 -19.08 -21.68
C ALA A 75 -2.07 -19.78 -21.54
N TYR A 76 -2.14 -20.91 -20.83
CA TYR A 76 -3.41 -21.57 -20.51
C TYR A 76 -4.26 -20.69 -19.59
N ALA A 77 -3.68 -20.18 -18.49
CA ALA A 77 -4.36 -19.29 -17.55
C ALA A 77 -4.89 -18.03 -18.25
N ALA A 78 -4.07 -17.41 -19.13
CA ALA A 78 -4.48 -16.28 -19.96
C ALA A 78 -5.70 -16.61 -20.84
N ALA A 79 -5.69 -17.80 -21.46
CA ALA A 79 -6.77 -18.27 -22.30
C ALA A 79 -8.04 -18.63 -21.50
N SER A 80 -7.90 -18.97 -20.22
CA SER A 80 -8.98 -19.25 -19.29
C SER A 80 -9.53 -17.98 -18.60
N GLY A 81 -8.84 -16.84 -18.73
CA GLY A 81 -9.24 -15.57 -18.11
C GLY A 81 -8.74 -15.38 -16.68
N GLU A 82 -7.74 -16.16 -16.26
CA GLU A 82 -7.17 -16.15 -14.91
C GLU A 82 -5.93 -15.24 -14.88
N THR A 83 -6.14 -13.92 -14.90
CA THR A 83 -5.05 -12.93 -15.08
C THR A 83 -3.98 -12.98 -13.99
N ASP A 84 -4.37 -13.22 -12.73
CA ASP A 84 -3.41 -13.32 -11.61
C ASP A 84 -2.54 -14.59 -11.72
N VAL A 85 -3.15 -15.71 -12.13
CA VAL A 85 -2.49 -17.01 -12.30
C VAL A 85 -1.54 -16.98 -13.51
N GLU A 86 -1.98 -16.35 -14.60
CA GLU A 86 -1.14 -16.06 -15.77
C GLU A 86 0.14 -15.33 -15.36
N ASN A 87 -0.01 -14.22 -14.60
CA ASN A 87 1.12 -13.43 -14.15
C ASN A 87 2.06 -14.19 -13.23
N LEU A 88 1.53 -15.03 -12.34
CA LEU A 88 2.33 -15.87 -11.46
C LEU A 88 3.25 -16.79 -12.29
N TYR A 89 2.70 -17.53 -13.25
CA TYR A 89 3.48 -18.43 -14.08
C TYR A 89 4.54 -17.71 -14.92
N TYR A 90 4.20 -16.60 -15.58
CA TYR A 90 5.19 -15.85 -16.35
C TYR A 90 6.27 -15.23 -15.47
N SER A 91 5.91 -14.74 -14.28
CA SER A 91 6.87 -14.22 -13.30
C SER A 91 7.85 -15.29 -12.84
N MET A 92 7.34 -16.48 -12.53
CA MET A 92 8.17 -17.63 -12.18
C MET A 92 9.06 -18.05 -13.35
N GLY A 93 8.53 -18.13 -14.56
CA GLY A 93 9.29 -18.41 -15.77
C GLY A 93 10.42 -17.41 -16.01
N GLY A 94 10.15 -16.11 -15.83
CA GLY A 94 11.15 -15.04 -15.95
C GLY A 94 12.26 -15.15 -14.91
N ARG A 95 11.91 -15.38 -13.64
CA ARG A 95 12.89 -15.59 -12.56
C ARG A 95 13.74 -16.83 -12.78
N LEU A 96 13.14 -17.94 -13.20
CA LEU A 96 13.86 -19.18 -13.54
C LEU A 96 14.80 -18.97 -14.73
N ALA A 97 14.36 -18.25 -15.77
CA ALA A 97 15.17 -17.95 -16.96
C ALA A 97 16.38 -17.05 -16.62
N LEU A 98 16.18 -16.05 -15.75
CA LEU A 98 17.24 -15.19 -15.25
C LEU A 98 18.24 -15.97 -14.39
N ALA A 99 17.75 -16.80 -13.46
CA ALA A 99 18.59 -17.61 -12.58
C ALA A 99 19.42 -18.66 -13.34
N LEU A 100 18.90 -19.17 -14.45
CA LEU A 100 19.62 -20.11 -15.34
C LEU A 100 20.67 -19.43 -16.22
N ASP A 101 20.65 -18.10 -16.32
CA ASP A 101 21.27 -17.37 -17.44
C ASP A 101 20.91 -18.07 -18.77
N LEU A 102 19.62 -18.32 -18.97
CA LEU A 102 19.07 -19.19 -20.00
C LEU A 102 19.68 -19.00 -21.41
N PRO A 103 19.87 -17.78 -21.93
CA PRO A 103 20.47 -17.59 -23.26
C PRO A 103 21.97 -17.94 -23.32
N ASN A 104 22.70 -17.89 -22.21
CA ASN A 104 24.15 -18.09 -22.17
C ASN A 104 24.58 -19.44 -21.59
N ARG A 105 23.65 -20.24 -21.06
CA ARG A 105 23.97 -21.54 -20.48
C ARG A 105 24.67 -22.49 -21.49
N PRO A 106 25.50 -23.43 -21.01
CA PRO A 106 26.07 -24.47 -21.86
C PRO A 106 24.98 -25.30 -22.55
N VAL A 107 25.14 -25.55 -23.85
CA VAL A 107 24.20 -26.31 -24.69
C VAL A 107 24.92 -27.36 -25.51
N THR A 108 24.19 -28.42 -25.86
CA THR A 108 24.69 -29.58 -26.60
C THR A 108 24.44 -29.50 -28.10
N SER A 109 23.57 -28.59 -28.56
CA SER A 109 23.29 -28.37 -29.98
C SER A 109 22.97 -26.90 -30.28
N LEU A 110 23.07 -26.52 -31.55
CA LEU A 110 22.66 -25.21 -32.04
C LEU A 110 21.14 -25.02 -31.93
N VAL A 111 20.39 -26.11 -32.09
CA VAL A 111 18.93 -26.13 -31.90
C VAL A 111 18.57 -25.76 -30.46
N GLU A 112 19.26 -26.34 -29.47
CA GLU A 112 19.05 -26.04 -28.05
C GLU A 112 19.36 -24.56 -27.73
N ARG A 113 20.43 -24.01 -28.32
CA ARG A 113 20.76 -22.58 -28.18
C ARG A 113 19.61 -21.70 -28.66
N GLU A 114 19.13 -21.96 -29.86
CA GLU A 114 18.06 -21.16 -30.46
C GLU A 114 16.72 -21.34 -29.73
N VAL A 115 16.43 -22.54 -29.22
CA VAL A 115 15.28 -22.80 -28.33
C VAL A 115 15.35 -21.95 -27.06
N ASN A 116 16.53 -21.83 -26.43
CA ASN A 116 16.74 -20.99 -25.26
C ASN A 116 16.54 -19.50 -25.59
N THR A 117 17.14 -19.01 -26.69
CA THR A 117 16.95 -17.63 -27.18
C THR A 117 15.48 -17.31 -27.44
N ARG A 118 14.75 -18.19 -28.12
CA ARG A 118 13.32 -18.01 -28.39
C ARG A 118 12.49 -18.03 -27.12
N THR A 119 12.85 -18.86 -26.14
CA THR A 119 12.14 -18.93 -24.85
C THR A 119 12.36 -17.65 -24.04
N TRP A 120 13.59 -17.15 -23.99
CA TRP A 120 13.93 -15.86 -23.39
C TRP A 120 13.11 -14.71 -23.98
N TRP A 121 13.11 -14.58 -25.31
CA TRP A 121 12.35 -13.51 -25.97
C TRP A 121 10.84 -13.67 -25.84
N THR A 122 10.34 -14.91 -25.72
CA THR A 122 8.93 -15.14 -25.41
C THR A 122 8.58 -14.57 -24.03
N LEU A 123 9.43 -14.81 -23.01
CA LEU A 123 9.25 -14.24 -21.67
C LEU A 123 9.31 -12.71 -21.67
N CYS A 124 10.29 -12.11 -22.36
CA CYS A 124 10.38 -10.65 -22.51
C CYS A 124 9.10 -10.07 -23.14
N MET A 125 8.50 -10.78 -24.10
CA MET A 125 7.25 -10.34 -24.73
C MET A 125 6.06 -10.45 -23.79
N VAL A 126 5.82 -11.63 -23.21
CA VAL A 126 4.62 -11.84 -22.37
C VAL A 126 4.67 -11.03 -21.07
N ASP A 127 5.85 -10.75 -20.52
CA ASP A 127 6.00 -9.95 -19.30
C ASP A 127 5.53 -8.49 -19.48
N VAL A 128 5.72 -7.90 -20.68
CA VAL A 128 5.19 -6.56 -20.99
C VAL A 128 3.68 -6.52 -20.85
N TRP A 129 2.98 -7.55 -21.31
CA TRP A 129 1.52 -7.63 -21.23
C TRP A 129 1.04 -8.02 -19.84
N SER A 130 1.62 -9.08 -19.30
CA SER A 130 1.15 -9.71 -18.08
C SER A 130 1.37 -8.83 -16.86
N SER A 131 2.55 -8.24 -16.71
CA SER A 131 2.86 -7.37 -15.57
C SER A 131 2.03 -6.08 -15.62
N THR A 132 1.77 -5.54 -16.81
CA THR A 132 0.85 -4.42 -16.99
C THR A 132 -0.60 -4.78 -16.63
N ALA A 133 -1.06 -5.98 -16.98
CA ALA A 133 -2.41 -6.43 -16.69
C ALA A 133 -2.74 -6.45 -15.19
N VAL A 134 -1.77 -6.79 -14.34
CA VAL A 134 -1.91 -6.84 -12.87
C VAL A 134 -1.26 -5.67 -12.13
N ARG A 135 -0.74 -4.66 -12.85
CA ARG A 135 -0.04 -3.48 -12.30
C ARG A 135 1.22 -3.81 -11.47
N LEU A 136 1.92 -4.87 -11.83
CA LEU A 136 3.22 -5.21 -11.26
C LEU A 136 4.38 -4.70 -12.13
N PRO A 137 5.58 -4.50 -11.55
CA PRO A 137 6.78 -4.22 -12.34
C PRO A 137 7.15 -5.40 -13.25
N ARG A 138 7.62 -5.09 -14.46
CA ARG A 138 8.21 -6.09 -15.37
C ARG A 138 9.45 -6.73 -14.73
N ILE A 139 9.61 -8.04 -14.92
CA ILE A 139 10.73 -8.83 -14.39
C ILE A 139 11.83 -8.98 -15.44
N MET A 140 11.45 -9.15 -16.70
CA MET A 140 12.37 -9.37 -17.80
C MET A 140 13.01 -8.05 -18.25
N PRO A 141 14.32 -8.05 -18.58
CA PRO A 141 15.01 -6.85 -18.96
C PRO A 141 14.47 -6.28 -20.28
N PHE A 142 14.23 -4.97 -20.28
CA PHE A 142 13.74 -4.22 -21.42
C PHE A 142 14.80 -4.15 -22.55
N ASP A 143 16.05 -3.80 -22.19
CA ASP A 143 17.21 -3.77 -23.09
C ASP A 143 18.15 -4.95 -22.84
N SER A 144 17.79 -6.10 -23.39
CA SER A 144 18.62 -7.30 -23.34
C SER A 144 19.64 -7.33 -24.48
N ALA A 145 20.91 -7.62 -24.14
CA ALA A 145 22.02 -7.84 -25.08
C ALA A 145 21.98 -9.22 -25.76
N VAL A 146 20.96 -10.04 -25.47
CA VAL A 146 20.77 -11.36 -26.08
C VAL A 146 20.56 -11.18 -27.60
N PRO A 147 21.14 -12.03 -28.46
CA PRO A 147 20.90 -11.96 -29.90
C PRO A 147 19.41 -12.14 -30.24
N LEU A 148 18.96 -11.47 -31.30
CA LEU A 148 17.61 -11.70 -31.83
C LEU A 148 17.49 -13.12 -32.41
N PRO A 149 16.29 -13.74 -32.38
CA PRO A 149 16.07 -15.07 -32.92
C PRO A 149 16.45 -15.17 -34.40
N VAL A 150 16.91 -16.34 -34.84
CA VAL A 150 17.21 -16.59 -36.26
C VAL A 150 15.91 -16.73 -37.08
N ASP A 151 16.02 -16.65 -38.41
CA ASP A 151 14.87 -16.79 -39.32
C ASP A 151 14.15 -18.14 -39.14
N GLU A 152 12.82 -18.11 -39.26
CA GLU A 152 11.96 -19.28 -39.03
C GLU A 152 12.24 -20.43 -40.01
N ILE A 153 12.62 -20.14 -41.25
CA ILE A 153 12.86 -21.17 -42.27
C ILE A 153 14.17 -21.92 -41.99
N PRO A 154 15.35 -21.26 -41.86
CA PRO A 154 16.58 -21.93 -41.43
C PRO A 154 16.43 -22.67 -40.10
N PHE A 155 15.72 -22.08 -39.12
CA PHE A 155 15.46 -22.76 -37.86
C PHE A 155 14.70 -24.07 -38.07
N SER A 156 13.68 -24.10 -38.94
CA SER A 156 12.84 -25.28 -39.16
C SER A 156 13.55 -26.49 -39.79
N VAL A 157 14.70 -26.27 -40.44
CA VAL A 157 15.49 -27.30 -41.13
C VAL A 157 16.83 -27.57 -40.44
N MET A 158 17.05 -26.97 -39.26
CA MET A 158 18.30 -27.09 -38.52
C MET A 158 18.52 -28.53 -38.02
N ASN A 159 19.74 -29.05 -38.14
CA ASN A 159 20.11 -30.36 -37.64
C ASN A 159 20.70 -30.26 -36.21
N ASN A 160 20.61 -31.34 -35.43
CA ASN A 160 21.09 -31.39 -34.04
C ASN A 160 22.62 -31.45 -33.88
N ASP A 161 23.39 -31.50 -34.98
CA ASP A 161 24.85 -31.62 -34.95
C ASP A 161 25.58 -30.29 -34.68
N LEU A 162 26.59 -30.32 -33.81
CA LEU A 162 27.44 -29.18 -33.43
C LEU A 162 28.39 -28.69 -34.55
N ARG A 163 28.45 -29.36 -35.71
CA ARG A 163 29.49 -29.15 -36.74
C ARG A 163 29.10 -28.23 -37.90
N GLY A 164 27.92 -27.63 -37.88
CA GLY A 164 27.51 -26.67 -38.91
C GLY A 164 28.19 -25.32 -38.69
N ASP A 165 29.14 -24.96 -39.55
CA ASP A 165 29.64 -23.59 -39.64
C ASP A 165 28.55 -22.72 -40.30
N PHE A 166 28.08 -21.66 -39.61
CA PHE A 166 27.03 -20.76 -40.12
C PHE A 166 27.56 -19.76 -41.18
N SER A 167 28.62 -20.14 -41.91
CA SER A 167 29.31 -19.26 -42.86
C SER A 167 28.85 -19.41 -44.32
N ASP A 168 28.04 -20.42 -44.67
CA ASP A 168 27.66 -20.65 -46.09
C ASP A 168 26.18 -20.36 -46.43
N GLN A 169 25.98 -19.13 -46.91
CA GLN A 169 25.15 -18.71 -48.04
C GLN A 169 23.78 -19.40 -48.27
N THR A 170 22.74 -18.87 -47.62
CA THR A 170 21.39 -18.76 -48.21
C THR A 170 20.91 -17.32 -47.98
N PRO A 171 20.07 -16.73 -48.83
CA PRO A 171 19.67 -15.34 -48.67
C PRO A 171 18.79 -15.24 -47.42
N TYR A 172 19.41 -14.91 -46.29
CA TYR A 172 18.73 -14.58 -45.05
C TYR A 172 17.70 -13.51 -45.39
N LEU A 173 16.43 -13.74 -45.06
CA LEU A 173 15.53 -12.62 -44.88
C LEU A 173 16.20 -11.74 -43.82
N ASN A 174 16.56 -10.50 -44.18
CA ASN A 174 17.28 -9.58 -43.30
C ASN A 174 16.50 -9.21 -42.02
N SER A 175 15.33 -9.82 -41.77
CA SER A 175 14.41 -9.54 -40.68
C SER A 175 13.52 -10.77 -40.38
N PRO A 176 13.87 -11.66 -39.45
CA PRO A 176 13.00 -12.77 -39.01
C PRO A 176 11.67 -12.27 -38.43
N LEU A 177 10.56 -12.98 -38.64
CA LEU A 177 9.24 -12.53 -38.13
C LEU A 177 9.24 -12.41 -36.61
N LEU A 178 9.82 -13.37 -35.89
CA LEU A 178 9.93 -13.33 -34.43
C LEU A 178 10.85 -12.20 -33.95
N ALA A 179 11.94 -11.92 -34.66
CA ALA A 179 12.82 -10.79 -34.33
C ALA A 179 12.10 -9.45 -34.48
N GLU A 180 11.25 -9.31 -35.51
CA GLU A 180 10.42 -8.12 -35.71
C GLU A 180 9.34 -7.98 -34.61
N MET A 181 8.75 -9.08 -34.14
CA MET A 181 7.84 -9.03 -32.97
C MET A 181 8.55 -8.51 -31.72
N VAL A 182 9.79 -8.94 -31.47
CA VAL A 182 10.58 -8.48 -30.31
C VAL A 182 10.85 -6.98 -30.39
N LYS A 183 11.24 -6.47 -31.58
CA LYS A 183 11.45 -5.03 -31.79
C LYS A 183 10.16 -4.23 -31.55
N LEU A 184 9.05 -4.67 -32.12
CA LEU A 184 7.74 -4.05 -31.89
C LEU A 184 7.34 -4.06 -30.41
N ASN A 185 7.58 -5.16 -29.69
CA ASN A 185 7.24 -5.27 -28.28
C ASN A 185 8.00 -4.28 -27.38
N ARG A 186 9.23 -3.90 -27.75
CA ARG A 186 9.95 -2.81 -27.06
C ARG A 186 9.24 -1.46 -27.22
N ILE A 187 8.69 -1.20 -28.41
CA ILE A 187 7.90 0.00 -28.67
C ILE A 187 6.61 -0.04 -27.82
N LEU A 188 5.93 -1.20 -27.74
CA LEU A 188 4.75 -1.38 -26.88
C LEU A 188 5.02 -1.02 -25.42
N ALA A 189 6.09 -1.54 -24.82
CA ALA A 189 6.38 -1.27 -23.42
C ALA A 189 6.55 0.25 -23.15
N ARG A 190 7.18 0.99 -24.08
CA ARG A 190 7.28 2.45 -24.01
C ARG A 190 5.92 3.14 -24.18
N ILE A 191 5.06 2.65 -25.07
CA ILE A 191 3.68 3.15 -25.23
C ILE A 191 2.86 2.95 -23.95
N ILE A 192 2.96 1.77 -23.32
CA ILE A 192 2.27 1.48 -22.06
C ILE A 192 2.75 2.42 -20.94
N ASP A 193 4.07 2.57 -20.79
CA ASP A 193 4.64 3.46 -19.78
C ASP A 193 4.23 4.92 -20.03
N PHE A 194 4.25 5.37 -21.29
CA PHE A 194 3.80 6.69 -21.67
C PHE A 194 2.32 6.92 -21.35
N ASN A 195 1.43 6.00 -21.74
CA ASN A 195 0.00 6.12 -21.44
C ASN A 195 -0.28 6.11 -19.93
N ARG A 196 0.51 5.37 -19.15
CA ARG A 196 0.42 5.40 -17.68
C ARG A 196 0.77 6.78 -17.13
N VAL A 197 1.86 7.40 -17.63
CA VAL A 197 2.26 8.76 -17.25
C VAL A 197 1.20 9.78 -17.67
N CYS A 198 0.64 9.68 -18.88
CA CYS A 198 -0.47 10.54 -19.32
C CYS A 198 -1.63 10.56 -18.32
N VAL A 199 -2.01 9.40 -17.78
CA VAL A 199 -3.12 9.29 -16.81
C VAL A 199 -2.70 9.66 -15.39
N SER A 200 -1.49 9.30 -14.93
CA SER A 200 -1.07 9.59 -13.55
C SER A 200 -0.70 11.05 -13.34
N GLU A 201 -0.10 11.69 -14.35
CA GLU A 201 0.40 13.06 -14.28
C GLU A 201 -0.48 14.06 -15.03
N HIS A 202 -1.57 13.61 -15.68
CA HIS A 202 -2.47 14.44 -16.49
C HIS A 202 -1.69 15.26 -17.53
N LEU A 203 -0.88 14.58 -18.34
CA LEU A 203 -0.03 15.25 -19.32
C LEU A 203 -0.87 15.95 -20.39
N GLU A 204 -0.62 17.25 -20.57
CA GLU A 204 -1.26 18.09 -21.59
C GLU A 204 -0.21 18.93 -22.34
N GLY A 205 -0.58 19.48 -23.50
CA GLY A 205 0.26 20.43 -24.23
C GLY A 205 1.60 19.84 -24.74
N PRO A 206 2.71 20.61 -24.69
CA PRO A 206 3.97 20.21 -25.33
C PRO A 206 4.59 18.87 -24.87
N PRO A 207 4.53 18.47 -23.58
CA PRO A 207 4.98 17.15 -23.13
C PRO A 207 4.21 15.98 -23.78
N LEU A 208 2.88 16.09 -23.85
CA LEU A 208 2.01 15.09 -24.50
C LEU A 208 2.34 14.98 -26.00
N GLU A 209 2.41 16.12 -26.69
CA GLU A 209 2.71 16.16 -28.13
C GLU A 209 4.09 15.58 -28.46
N ARG A 210 5.09 15.84 -27.62
CA ARG A 210 6.44 15.31 -27.80
C ARG A 210 6.45 13.78 -27.70
N GLY A 211 5.86 13.23 -26.64
CA GLY A 211 5.83 11.78 -26.43
C GLY A 211 5.07 11.05 -27.53
N ILE A 212 3.93 11.60 -27.98
CA ILE A 212 3.17 11.06 -29.12
C ILE A 212 3.99 11.09 -30.40
N ARG A 213 4.66 12.20 -30.70
CA ARG A 213 5.47 12.35 -31.92
C ARG A 213 6.65 11.38 -31.93
N GLU A 214 7.33 11.21 -30.80
CA GLU A 214 8.46 10.29 -30.64
C GLU A 214 8.02 8.83 -30.84
N LEU A 215 6.97 8.39 -30.15
CA LEU A 215 6.51 7.00 -30.24
C LEU A 215 5.84 6.69 -31.59
N SER A 216 5.17 7.67 -32.20
CA SER A 216 4.65 7.52 -33.57
C SER A 216 5.80 7.38 -34.56
N ARG A 217 6.88 8.16 -34.39
CA ARG A 217 8.08 8.03 -35.22
C ARG A 217 8.72 6.66 -35.07
N ASP A 218 8.78 6.10 -33.87
CA ASP A 218 9.35 4.76 -33.66
C ASP A 218 8.56 3.67 -34.41
N LEU A 219 7.23 3.76 -34.43
CA LEU A 219 6.38 2.87 -35.23
C LEU A 219 6.58 3.06 -36.75
N ASP A 220 6.69 4.31 -37.20
CA ASP A 220 6.93 4.64 -38.61
C ASP A 220 8.29 4.11 -39.09
N VAL A 221 9.35 4.35 -38.30
CA VAL A 221 10.71 3.86 -38.59
C VAL A 221 10.73 2.35 -38.70
N TRP A 222 10.07 1.64 -37.78
CA TRP A 222 9.96 0.18 -37.87
C TRP A 222 9.29 -0.28 -39.18
N LEU A 223 8.20 0.39 -39.59
CA LEU A 223 7.49 0.06 -40.83
C LEU A 223 8.31 0.40 -42.09
N GLU A 224 9.12 1.45 -42.04
CA GLU A 224 10.02 1.86 -43.13
C GLU A 224 11.18 0.86 -43.32
N GLU A 225 11.77 0.42 -42.21
CA GLU A 225 12.91 -0.50 -42.18
C GLU A 225 12.55 -1.95 -42.54
N ILE A 226 11.29 -2.36 -42.36
CA ILE A 226 10.89 -3.74 -42.68
C ILE A 226 10.97 -4.01 -44.20
N PRO A 227 11.56 -5.15 -44.63
CA PRO A 227 11.69 -5.48 -46.04
C PRO A 227 10.35 -5.48 -46.80
N HIS A 228 10.36 -5.08 -48.08
CA HIS A 228 9.15 -4.99 -48.91
C HIS A 228 8.34 -6.30 -48.98
N GLN A 229 9.02 -7.44 -49.01
CA GLN A 229 8.41 -8.78 -49.00
C GLN A 229 7.73 -9.16 -47.68
N MET A 230 7.95 -8.39 -46.61
CA MET A 230 7.33 -8.59 -45.30
C MET A 230 6.22 -7.60 -44.99
N ARG A 231 5.98 -6.60 -45.85
CA ARG A 231 4.92 -5.60 -45.62
C ARG A 231 3.53 -6.23 -45.68
N ASP A 232 2.58 -5.73 -44.88
CA ASP A 232 1.17 -6.17 -44.95
C ASP A 232 0.57 -5.91 -46.34
N THR A 233 0.59 -6.94 -47.17
CA THR A 233 -0.09 -7.02 -48.45
C THR A 233 -0.72 -8.41 -48.60
N PRO A 234 -1.81 -8.55 -49.38
CA PRO A 234 -2.40 -9.87 -49.64
C PRO A 234 -1.38 -10.86 -50.22
N ALA A 235 -0.56 -10.43 -51.18
CA ALA A 235 0.44 -11.28 -51.83
C ALA A 235 1.52 -11.77 -50.85
N ASN A 236 2.01 -10.90 -49.95
CA ASN A 236 2.99 -11.29 -48.95
C ASN A 236 2.39 -12.26 -47.93
N LEU A 237 1.14 -12.01 -47.48
CA LEU A 237 0.45 -12.93 -46.58
C LEU A 237 0.32 -14.33 -47.21
N GLU A 238 -0.11 -14.42 -48.47
CA GLU A 238 -0.20 -15.69 -49.21
C GLU A 238 1.17 -16.37 -49.35
N ALA A 239 2.24 -15.60 -49.60
CA ALA A 239 3.59 -16.12 -49.69
C ALA A 239 4.06 -16.74 -48.35
N PHE A 240 3.85 -16.05 -47.22
CA PHE A 240 4.19 -16.59 -45.90
C PHE A 240 3.26 -17.75 -45.51
N ALA A 241 1.97 -17.67 -45.84
CA ALA A 241 1.00 -18.74 -45.64
C ALA A 241 1.41 -20.05 -46.35
N SER A 242 1.89 -19.95 -47.60
CA SER A 242 2.34 -21.12 -48.37
C SER A 242 3.53 -21.85 -47.73
N ARG A 243 4.26 -21.18 -46.84
CA ARG A 243 5.40 -21.71 -46.08
C ARG A 243 5.03 -22.09 -44.64
N GLY A 244 3.76 -22.03 -44.26
CA GLY A 244 3.28 -22.30 -42.91
C GLY A 244 3.52 -21.17 -41.89
N LEU A 245 3.90 -19.98 -42.35
CA LEU A 245 4.27 -18.83 -41.51
C LEU A 245 3.21 -17.72 -41.49
N GLY A 246 2.11 -17.85 -42.25
CA GLY A 246 1.12 -16.77 -42.39
C GLY A 246 0.48 -16.36 -41.06
N ARG A 247 0.22 -17.31 -40.17
CA ARG A 247 -0.22 -17.07 -38.78
C ARG A 247 0.74 -16.17 -37.97
N MET A 248 2.04 -16.40 -38.12
CA MET A 248 3.08 -15.60 -37.47
C MET A 248 3.21 -14.22 -38.10
N PHE A 249 3.12 -14.14 -39.43
CA PHE A 249 3.06 -12.88 -40.17
C PHE A 249 1.90 -11.99 -39.69
N ILE A 250 0.71 -12.58 -39.51
CA ILE A 250 -0.45 -11.85 -39.01
C ILE A 250 -0.21 -11.36 -37.58
N ALA A 251 0.39 -12.16 -36.71
CA ALA A 251 0.68 -11.76 -35.32
C ALA A 251 1.61 -10.52 -35.23
N VAL A 252 2.60 -10.38 -36.14
CA VAL A 252 3.46 -9.17 -36.22
C VAL A 252 2.60 -7.93 -36.43
N TYR A 253 1.73 -7.96 -37.43
CA TYR A 253 0.92 -6.81 -37.81
C TYR A 253 -0.28 -6.57 -36.89
N LEU A 254 -0.79 -7.61 -36.22
CA LEU A 254 -1.73 -7.43 -35.11
C LEU A 254 -1.09 -6.60 -34.00
N GLY A 255 0.16 -6.87 -33.65
CA GLY A 255 0.95 -6.06 -32.73
C GLY A 255 1.07 -4.61 -33.24
N TYR A 256 1.63 -4.41 -34.43
CA TYR A 256 1.83 -3.08 -35.01
C TYR A 256 0.55 -2.21 -35.01
N TYR A 257 -0.56 -2.75 -35.53
CA TYR A 257 -1.81 -1.99 -35.58
C TYR A 257 -2.41 -1.75 -34.19
N HIS A 258 -2.35 -2.74 -33.29
CA HIS A 258 -2.84 -2.56 -31.93
C HIS A 258 -2.03 -1.53 -31.14
N TYR A 259 -0.71 -1.46 -31.33
CA TYR A 259 0.13 -0.50 -30.60
C TYR A 259 -0.16 0.94 -31.06
N GLY A 260 -0.38 1.11 -32.37
CA GLY A 260 -0.88 2.37 -32.92
C GLY A 260 -2.26 2.76 -32.35
N LEU A 261 -3.15 1.80 -32.07
CA LEU A 261 -4.40 2.07 -31.37
C LEU A 261 -4.16 2.59 -29.97
N LEU A 262 -3.36 1.88 -29.16
CA LEU A 262 -3.09 2.25 -27.77
C LEU A 262 -2.46 3.65 -27.65
N LEU A 263 -1.53 3.99 -28.56
CA LEU A 263 -0.85 5.28 -28.56
C LEU A 263 -1.80 6.45 -28.88
N ASN A 264 -2.66 6.25 -29.88
CA ASN A 264 -3.50 7.33 -30.43
C ASN A 264 -4.92 7.37 -29.84
N TYR A 265 -5.30 6.42 -28.98
CA TYR A 265 -6.69 6.26 -28.52
C TYR A 265 -7.26 7.52 -27.86
N GLN A 266 -6.43 8.20 -27.05
CA GLN A 266 -6.84 9.39 -26.29
C GLN A 266 -7.29 10.56 -27.16
N PHE A 267 -6.94 10.58 -28.45
CA PHE A 267 -7.34 11.66 -29.36
C PHE A 267 -8.76 11.47 -29.92
N LEU A 268 -9.40 10.33 -29.68
CA LEU A 268 -10.79 10.11 -30.07
C LEU A 268 -11.74 11.05 -29.31
N SER A 269 -11.48 11.34 -28.02
CA SER A 269 -12.33 12.27 -27.24
C SER A 269 -12.28 13.72 -27.73
N SER A 270 -11.20 14.12 -28.40
CA SER A 270 -10.96 15.51 -28.80
C SER A 270 -11.50 15.85 -30.20
N SER A 271 -12.16 14.90 -30.89
CA SER A 271 -12.28 14.93 -32.36
C SER A 271 -13.26 15.94 -32.98
N VAL A 272 -14.00 16.72 -32.20
CA VAL A 272 -15.03 17.63 -32.75
C VAL A 272 -14.53 19.08 -32.95
N ASP A 273 -13.56 19.57 -32.15
CA ASP A 273 -13.05 20.97 -32.21
C ASP A 273 -11.53 21.12 -31.93
N ALA A 274 -10.74 20.04 -31.95
CA ALA A 274 -9.33 20.08 -31.54
C ALA A 274 -8.34 20.64 -32.58
N PRO A 275 -7.15 21.11 -32.15
CA PRO A 275 -6.08 21.56 -33.04
C PRO A 275 -5.72 20.54 -34.13
N THR A 276 -5.25 21.02 -35.28
CA THR A 276 -4.98 20.21 -36.50
C THR A 276 -4.16 18.93 -36.24
N ASP A 277 -3.19 18.99 -35.32
CA ASP A 277 -2.35 17.82 -34.98
C ASP A 277 -3.13 16.74 -34.19
N SER A 278 -4.09 17.11 -33.35
CA SER A 278 -4.94 16.15 -32.61
C SER A 278 -5.88 15.39 -33.55
N ALA A 279 -6.43 16.07 -34.56
CA ALA A 279 -7.26 15.43 -35.58
C ALA A 279 -6.48 14.38 -36.38
N LYS A 280 -5.19 14.62 -36.65
CA LYS A 280 -4.30 13.67 -37.32
C LYS A 280 -4.10 12.38 -36.50
N TYR A 281 -3.92 12.48 -35.18
CA TYR A 281 -3.76 11.30 -34.32
C TYR A 281 -5.07 10.52 -34.17
N ALA A 282 -6.21 11.20 -34.08
CA ALA A 282 -7.52 10.55 -34.09
C ALA A 282 -7.77 9.77 -35.39
N ASP A 283 -7.40 10.35 -36.54
CA ASP A 283 -7.46 9.67 -37.84
C ASP A 283 -6.51 8.48 -37.91
N ALA A 284 -5.27 8.62 -37.43
CA ALA A 284 -4.32 7.52 -37.32
C ALA A 284 -4.91 6.35 -36.49
N CYS A 285 -5.55 6.64 -35.35
CA CYS A 285 -6.25 5.63 -34.53
C CYS A 285 -7.32 4.88 -35.35
N LYS A 286 -8.19 5.60 -36.07
CA LYS A 286 -9.22 5.01 -36.94
C LYS A 286 -8.62 4.16 -38.06
N GLN A 287 -7.54 4.62 -38.68
CA GLN A 287 -6.84 3.88 -39.74
C GLN A 287 -6.21 2.58 -39.21
N HIS A 288 -5.54 2.61 -38.05
CA HIS A 288 -5.01 1.42 -37.41
C HIS A 288 -6.12 0.41 -37.10
N ALA A 289 -7.28 0.85 -36.58
CA ALA A 289 -8.43 -0.03 -36.30
C ALA A 289 -8.95 -0.70 -37.58
N ALA A 290 -9.09 0.09 -38.64
CA ALA A 290 -9.59 -0.39 -39.94
C ALA A 290 -8.66 -1.43 -40.57
N ARG A 291 -7.35 -1.17 -40.57
CA ARG A 291 -6.35 -2.11 -41.12
C ARG A 291 -6.24 -3.38 -40.28
N LEU A 292 -6.31 -3.26 -38.96
CA LEU A 292 -6.36 -4.41 -38.05
C LEU A 292 -7.55 -5.32 -38.39
N CYS A 293 -8.75 -4.75 -38.50
CA CYS A 293 -9.94 -5.53 -38.85
C CYS A 293 -9.78 -6.21 -40.22
N ALA A 294 -9.29 -5.48 -41.23
CA ALA A 294 -9.07 -6.03 -42.56
C ALA A 294 -8.06 -7.19 -42.58
N LEU A 295 -6.99 -7.10 -41.78
CA LEU A 295 -5.99 -8.16 -41.62
C LEU A 295 -6.60 -9.42 -41.01
N VAL A 296 -7.36 -9.28 -39.92
CA VAL A 296 -8.06 -10.42 -39.28
C VAL A 296 -9.04 -11.06 -40.26
N TYR A 297 -9.82 -10.26 -40.99
CA TYR A 297 -10.76 -10.79 -41.97
C TYR A 297 -10.08 -11.55 -43.09
N ARG A 298 -8.95 -11.03 -43.59
CA ARG A 298 -8.13 -11.68 -44.60
C ARG A 298 -7.63 -13.03 -44.10
N SER A 299 -7.17 -13.10 -42.85
CA SER A 299 -6.71 -14.36 -42.23
C SER A 299 -7.78 -15.45 -42.23
N HIS A 300 -9.05 -15.10 -41.97
CA HIS A 300 -10.15 -16.05 -41.99
C HIS A 300 -10.60 -16.45 -43.39
N SER A 301 -10.32 -15.64 -44.41
CA SER A 301 -10.57 -15.98 -45.81
C SER A 301 -9.42 -16.75 -46.48
N THR A 302 -8.24 -16.81 -45.84
CA THR A 302 -7.08 -17.56 -46.33
C THR A 302 -7.00 -18.91 -45.59
N PRO A 303 -7.21 -20.06 -46.26
CA PRO A 303 -7.25 -21.37 -45.60
C PRO A 303 -6.01 -21.65 -44.74
N GLY A 304 -6.22 -22.16 -43.51
CA GLY A 304 -5.15 -22.55 -42.59
C GLY A 304 -4.49 -21.40 -41.83
N ASN A 305 -4.87 -20.15 -42.12
CA ASN A 305 -4.29 -18.95 -41.49
C ASN A 305 -5.21 -18.30 -40.47
N GLU A 306 -6.28 -18.98 -40.05
CA GLU A 306 -7.24 -18.49 -39.08
C GLU A 306 -6.52 -18.18 -37.76
N VAL A 307 -6.61 -16.93 -37.32
CA VAL A 307 -6.01 -16.47 -36.06
C VAL A 307 -6.92 -16.80 -34.89
N LEU A 308 -6.88 -18.07 -34.49
CA LEU A 308 -7.65 -18.59 -33.36
C LEU A 308 -6.97 -18.35 -32.01
N TYR A 309 -6.20 -17.28 -31.84
CA TYR A 309 -5.50 -16.98 -30.57
C TYR A 309 -6.45 -16.29 -29.58
N SER A 310 -6.33 -16.59 -28.28
CA SER A 310 -7.12 -15.92 -27.24
C SER A 310 -6.93 -14.40 -27.25
N ALA A 311 -5.69 -13.92 -27.46
CA ALA A 311 -5.34 -12.50 -27.50
C ALA A 311 -6.07 -11.69 -28.60
N VAL A 312 -6.47 -12.35 -29.70
CA VAL A 312 -7.23 -11.69 -30.79
C VAL A 312 -8.56 -11.15 -30.27
N SER A 313 -9.15 -11.78 -29.24
CA SER A 313 -10.41 -11.32 -28.66
C SER A 313 -10.29 -9.92 -28.03
N HIS A 314 -9.30 -9.69 -27.18
CA HIS A 314 -9.02 -8.38 -26.59
C HIS A 314 -8.72 -7.32 -27.66
N ILE A 315 -7.84 -7.67 -28.61
CA ILE A 315 -7.43 -6.77 -29.67
C ILE A 315 -8.65 -6.34 -30.53
N LEU A 316 -9.53 -7.27 -30.88
CA LEU A 316 -10.77 -6.97 -31.62
C LEU A 316 -11.77 -6.18 -30.78
N VAL A 317 -11.86 -6.41 -29.47
CA VAL A 317 -12.70 -5.61 -28.57
C VAL A 317 -12.23 -4.15 -28.57
N VAL A 318 -10.92 -3.89 -28.45
CA VAL A 318 -10.37 -2.52 -28.53
C VAL A 318 -10.59 -1.91 -29.91
N ALA A 319 -10.39 -2.64 -31.00
CA ALA A 319 -10.67 -2.13 -32.34
C ALA A 319 -12.17 -1.84 -32.59
N SER A 320 -13.04 -2.60 -31.93
CA SER A 320 -14.50 -2.45 -32.02
C SER A 320 -14.99 -1.17 -31.33
N THR A 321 -14.36 -0.73 -30.23
CA THR A 321 -14.71 0.55 -29.60
C THR A 321 -14.40 1.75 -30.49
N VAL A 322 -13.36 1.66 -31.33
CA VAL A 322 -13.09 2.68 -32.37
C VAL A 322 -14.15 2.67 -33.48
N GLN A 323 -14.71 1.51 -33.83
CA GLN A 323 -15.84 1.48 -34.76
C GLN A 323 -17.10 2.11 -34.13
N ILE A 324 -17.34 1.85 -32.84
CA ILE A 324 -18.43 2.48 -32.07
C ILE A 324 -18.24 4.01 -32.05
N HIS A 325 -17.02 4.50 -31.85
CA HIS A 325 -16.72 5.94 -31.97
C HIS A 325 -17.18 6.50 -33.32
N THR A 326 -16.76 5.89 -34.44
CA THR A 326 -17.16 6.36 -35.78
C THR A 326 -18.68 6.33 -35.98
N LEU A 327 -19.38 5.33 -35.43
CA LEU A 327 -20.85 5.27 -35.46
C LEU A 327 -21.52 6.39 -34.67
N LEU A 328 -20.91 6.83 -33.57
CA LEU A 328 -21.47 7.84 -32.67
C LEU A 328 -21.21 9.29 -33.12
N PHE A 329 -20.09 9.51 -33.83
CA PHE A 329 -19.55 10.86 -34.10
C PHE A 329 -19.28 11.19 -35.57
N SER A 330 -19.23 10.22 -36.50
CA SER A 330 -19.02 10.56 -37.92
C SER A 330 -20.30 11.13 -38.54
N GLY A 331 -20.15 12.16 -39.38
CA GLY A 331 -21.22 12.70 -40.23
C GLY A 331 -21.30 12.06 -41.61
N ASP A 332 -20.39 11.15 -41.96
CA ASP A 332 -20.32 10.48 -43.27
C ASP A 332 -21.07 9.14 -43.23
N GLU A 333 -22.18 9.04 -43.98
CA GLU A 333 -23.00 7.82 -44.05
C GLU A 333 -22.24 6.60 -44.60
N GLY A 334 -21.26 6.82 -45.47
CA GLY A 334 -20.37 5.79 -45.98
C GLY A 334 -19.48 5.21 -44.88
N GLU A 335 -18.86 6.07 -44.07
CA GLU A 335 -18.04 5.66 -42.93
C GLU A 335 -18.86 4.92 -41.86
N ILE A 336 -20.07 5.39 -41.56
CA ILE A 336 -21.01 4.74 -40.63
C ILE A 336 -21.34 3.32 -41.12
N ARG A 337 -21.71 3.17 -42.39
CA ARG A 337 -22.05 1.86 -42.98
C ARG A 337 -20.88 0.89 -42.92
N ILE A 338 -19.67 1.36 -43.24
CA ILE A 338 -18.44 0.54 -43.17
C ILE A 338 -18.15 0.12 -41.73
N SER A 339 -18.27 1.04 -40.77
CA SER A 339 -18.01 0.78 -39.35
C SER A 339 -19.01 -0.22 -38.77
N LYS A 340 -20.28 -0.15 -39.15
CA LYS A 340 -21.32 -1.13 -38.78
C LYS A 340 -20.97 -2.54 -39.28
N SER A 341 -20.62 -2.65 -40.57
CA SER A 341 -20.24 -3.94 -41.16
C SER A 341 -19.00 -4.55 -40.50
N ARG A 342 -18.02 -3.72 -40.12
CA ARG A 342 -16.85 -4.18 -39.34
C ARG A 342 -17.23 -4.66 -37.94
N LEU A 343 -18.10 -3.94 -37.25
CA LEU A 343 -18.55 -4.31 -35.91
C LEU A 343 -19.29 -5.66 -35.91
N GLU A 344 -20.19 -5.87 -36.88
CA GLU A 344 -20.89 -7.15 -37.08
C GLU A 344 -19.89 -8.29 -37.31
N ARG A 345 -18.93 -8.10 -38.22
CA ARG A 345 -17.93 -9.12 -38.53
C ARG A 345 -16.96 -9.39 -37.38
N ASN A 346 -16.60 -8.38 -36.60
CA ASN A 346 -15.81 -8.56 -35.38
C ASN A 346 -16.57 -9.42 -34.36
N PHE A 347 -17.88 -9.20 -34.21
CA PHE A 347 -18.71 -9.98 -33.30
C PHE A 347 -18.82 -11.45 -33.73
N GLU A 348 -18.98 -11.73 -35.02
CA GLU A 348 -18.95 -13.10 -35.57
C GLU A 348 -17.65 -13.83 -35.23
N ILE A 349 -16.51 -13.14 -35.35
CA ILE A 349 -15.20 -13.72 -35.03
C ILE A 349 -15.06 -13.95 -33.52
N LEU A 350 -15.51 -13.00 -32.69
CA LEU A 350 -15.52 -13.17 -31.23
C LEU A 350 -16.38 -14.38 -30.81
N LEU A 351 -17.56 -14.56 -31.40
CA LEU A 351 -18.40 -15.75 -31.15
C LEU A 351 -17.69 -17.05 -31.57
N ARG A 352 -16.95 -17.04 -32.67
CA ARG A 352 -16.14 -18.20 -33.08
C ARG A 352 -15.04 -18.50 -32.07
N LEU A 353 -14.31 -17.47 -31.60
CA LEU A 353 -13.26 -17.61 -30.58
C LEU A 353 -13.82 -18.10 -29.24
N LYS A 354 -15.03 -17.67 -28.86
CA LYS A 354 -15.74 -18.09 -27.65
C LYS A 354 -15.97 -19.59 -27.56
N THR A 355 -16.00 -20.29 -28.70
CA THR A 355 -16.08 -21.76 -28.76
C THR A 355 -14.86 -22.42 -28.11
N TYR A 356 -13.70 -21.77 -28.13
CA TYR A 356 -12.44 -22.35 -27.66
C TYR A 356 -11.94 -21.71 -26.37
N TRP A 357 -12.15 -20.41 -26.21
CA TRP A 357 -11.44 -19.64 -25.19
C TRP A 357 -12.39 -19.03 -24.16
N PRO A 358 -12.33 -19.48 -22.89
CA PRO A 358 -13.12 -18.88 -21.82
C PRO A 358 -12.89 -17.38 -21.62
N SER A 359 -11.66 -16.88 -21.83
CA SER A 359 -11.32 -15.46 -21.68
C SER A 359 -12.11 -14.53 -22.62
N VAL A 360 -12.71 -15.06 -23.69
CA VAL A 360 -13.57 -14.29 -24.60
C VAL A 360 -14.83 -13.79 -23.90
N ASP A 361 -15.35 -14.52 -22.91
CA ASP A 361 -16.50 -14.06 -22.14
C ASP A 361 -16.19 -12.77 -21.38
N GLY A 362 -14.99 -12.68 -20.79
CA GLY A 362 -14.47 -11.46 -20.16
C GLY A 362 -14.31 -10.32 -21.16
N ALA A 363 -13.71 -10.60 -22.33
CA ALA A 363 -13.54 -9.59 -23.38
C ALA A 363 -14.89 -9.05 -23.90
N MET A 364 -15.87 -9.91 -24.13
CA MET A 364 -17.22 -9.52 -24.55
C MET A 364 -17.98 -8.76 -23.46
N SER A 365 -17.79 -9.12 -22.19
CA SER A 365 -18.34 -8.39 -21.04
C SER A 365 -17.76 -6.97 -20.97
N ARG A 366 -16.45 -6.83 -21.16
CA ARG A 366 -15.80 -5.51 -21.24
C ARG A 366 -16.34 -4.65 -22.38
N LEU A 367 -16.55 -5.22 -23.57
CA LEU A 367 -17.15 -4.50 -24.69
C LEU A 367 -18.58 -4.04 -24.37
N ARG A 368 -19.37 -4.87 -23.68
CA ARG A 368 -20.71 -4.49 -23.20
C ARG A 368 -20.66 -3.34 -22.20
N ALA A 369 -19.75 -3.39 -21.22
CA ALA A 369 -19.54 -2.31 -20.27
C ALA A 369 -19.21 -0.99 -20.99
N PHE A 370 -18.26 -1.01 -21.93
CA PHE A 370 -17.91 0.17 -22.72
C PHE A 370 -19.09 0.72 -23.54
N HIS A 371 -19.86 -0.17 -24.18
CA HIS A 371 -21.04 0.22 -24.93
C HIS A 371 -22.11 0.86 -24.02
N GLN A 372 -22.30 0.34 -22.80
CA GLN A 372 -23.18 0.96 -21.80
C GLN A 372 -22.68 2.35 -21.40
N THR A 373 -21.37 2.55 -21.24
CA THR A 373 -20.80 3.89 -21.00
C THR A 373 -21.12 4.86 -22.14
N CYS A 374 -20.99 4.42 -23.40
CA CYS A 374 -21.36 5.22 -24.58
C CYS A 374 -22.84 5.59 -24.64
N LEU A 375 -23.73 4.75 -24.10
CA LEU A 375 -25.16 5.04 -24.01
C LEU A 375 -25.46 6.12 -22.95
N ARG A 376 -24.66 6.20 -21.89
CA ARG A 376 -24.79 7.22 -20.84
C ARG A 376 -24.25 8.58 -21.27
N SER A 377 -23.03 8.61 -21.80
CA SER A 377 -22.39 9.85 -22.24
C SER A 377 -21.49 9.59 -23.45
N LYS A 378 -21.79 10.25 -24.57
CA LYS A 378 -20.91 10.21 -25.74
C LYS A 378 -19.61 10.97 -25.46
N GLU A 379 -19.72 12.19 -24.91
CA GLU A 379 -18.63 13.15 -24.77
C GLU A 379 -17.49 12.66 -23.85
N THR A 380 -17.81 11.94 -22.76
CA THR A 380 -16.80 11.46 -21.80
C THR A 380 -16.32 10.03 -22.08
N SER A 381 -16.98 9.29 -22.99
CA SER A 381 -16.74 7.86 -23.19
C SER A 381 -15.35 7.50 -23.75
N PHE A 382 -14.67 8.44 -24.39
CA PHE A 382 -13.37 8.20 -25.03
C PHE A 382 -12.21 8.90 -24.31
N VAL A 383 -12.47 9.56 -23.18
CA VAL A 383 -11.43 10.21 -22.37
C VAL A 383 -10.52 9.15 -21.75
N LEU A 384 -9.21 9.31 -21.95
CA LEU A 384 -8.20 8.41 -21.37
C LEU A 384 -8.06 8.68 -19.86
N ASP A 385 -8.95 8.07 -19.08
CA ASP A 385 -8.92 8.02 -17.63
C ASP A 385 -8.37 6.67 -17.11
N ARG A 386 -8.34 6.46 -15.80
CA ARG A 386 -7.83 5.21 -15.19
C ARG A 386 -8.65 4.00 -15.62
N TRP A 387 -9.96 4.16 -15.75
CA TRP A 387 -10.88 3.12 -16.20
C TRP A 387 -10.62 2.73 -17.66
N LEU A 388 -10.48 3.72 -18.55
CA LEU A 388 -10.23 3.48 -19.96
C LEU A 388 -8.82 2.95 -20.21
N LEU A 389 -7.81 3.46 -19.50
CA LEU A 389 -6.45 2.90 -19.57
C LEU A 389 -6.47 1.42 -19.17
N ARG A 390 -7.14 1.08 -18.06
CA ARG A 390 -7.36 -0.30 -17.63
C ARG A 390 -8.09 -1.13 -18.70
N PHE A 391 -9.15 -0.59 -19.31
CA PHE A 391 -9.83 -1.24 -20.42
C PHE A 391 -8.87 -1.52 -21.58
N LEU A 392 -8.04 -0.56 -21.98
CA LEU A 392 -7.17 -0.69 -23.14
C LEU A 392 -6.06 -1.74 -22.93
N VAL A 393 -5.52 -1.83 -21.71
CA VAL A 393 -4.31 -2.63 -21.43
C VAL A 393 -4.54 -3.92 -20.64
N GLN A 394 -5.64 -4.07 -19.90
CA GLN A 394 -5.86 -5.25 -19.04
C GLN A 394 -6.79 -6.29 -19.67
N PHE A 395 -6.41 -7.56 -19.52
CA PHE A 395 -7.23 -8.74 -19.85
C PHE A 395 -8.19 -9.12 -18.70
N ALA A 396 -8.62 -8.13 -17.89
CA ALA A 396 -9.30 -8.35 -16.62
C ALA A 396 -10.74 -8.90 -16.80
N PRO A 397 -11.19 -9.82 -15.93
CA PRO A 397 -12.60 -10.16 -15.81
C PRO A 397 -13.37 -9.05 -15.06
N HIS A 398 -14.56 -8.73 -15.56
CA HIS A 398 -15.61 -7.89 -14.93
C HIS A 398 -15.32 -6.39 -14.75
N MET A 399 -15.48 -5.60 -15.83
CA MET A 399 -15.56 -4.13 -15.77
C MET A 399 -17.00 -3.58 -15.69
N GLU A 400 -18.02 -4.45 -15.74
CA GLU A 400 -19.45 -4.07 -15.79
C GLU A 400 -19.97 -3.42 -14.49
N LEU A 401 -19.30 -3.67 -13.35
CA LEU A 401 -19.71 -3.18 -12.03
C LEU A 401 -18.86 -2.02 -11.52
N GLU A 402 -17.83 -1.61 -12.26
CA GLU A 402 -16.94 -0.53 -11.86
C GLU A 402 -17.40 0.80 -12.48
N PRO A 403 -17.83 1.77 -11.66
CA PRO A 403 -18.22 3.08 -12.15
C PRO A 403 -17.01 3.83 -12.70
N ARG A 404 -17.22 4.58 -13.79
CA ARG A 404 -16.17 5.39 -14.43
C ARG A 404 -16.04 6.72 -13.69
N ASP A 405 -14.81 7.20 -13.54
CA ASP A 405 -14.47 8.42 -12.78
C ASP A 405 -15.22 9.69 -13.25
N ASN A 406 -15.83 9.69 -14.44
CA ASN A 406 -16.50 10.85 -15.07
C ASN A 406 -17.96 10.58 -15.53
N ASP A 407 -18.67 9.61 -14.93
CA ASP A 407 -20.06 9.28 -15.30
C ASP A 407 -21.06 10.26 -14.63
N PRO A 408 -21.87 11.04 -15.37
CA PRO A 408 -22.84 11.99 -14.80
C PRO A 408 -23.92 11.31 -13.95
N GLU A 409 -24.28 10.06 -14.25
CA GLU A 409 -25.17 9.27 -13.42
C GLU A 409 -24.45 8.79 -12.16
N TYR A 410 -23.12 8.59 -12.18
CA TYR A 410 -22.33 8.29 -10.97
C TYR A 410 -22.04 9.54 -10.15
N GLU A 411 -21.91 10.72 -10.75
CA GLU A 411 -21.90 12.03 -10.08
C GLU A 411 -23.26 12.35 -9.45
N ALA A 412 -24.36 12.06 -10.16
CA ALA A 412 -25.72 12.19 -9.63
C ALA A 412 -26.06 11.09 -8.61
N LEU A 413 -25.54 9.87 -8.79
CA LEU A 413 -25.63 8.79 -7.80
C LEU A 413 -24.70 9.08 -6.64
N LEU A 414 -23.57 9.76 -6.78
CA LEU A 414 -22.76 10.30 -5.68
C LEU A 414 -23.56 11.38 -4.95
N ALA A 415 -24.29 12.25 -5.65
CA ALA A 415 -25.19 13.23 -5.05
C ALA A 415 -26.43 12.60 -4.37
N SER A 416 -26.93 11.47 -4.89
CA SER A 416 -28.10 10.74 -4.35
C SER A 416 -27.71 9.74 -3.25
N VAL A 417 -26.53 9.14 -3.37
CA VAL A 417 -25.84 8.36 -2.34
C VAL A 417 -25.44 9.31 -1.23
N LEU A 418 -25.04 10.56 -1.48
CA LEU A 418 -24.91 11.60 -0.45
C LEU A 418 -26.20 11.79 0.37
N LEU A 419 -27.38 11.44 -0.16
CA LEU A 419 -28.66 11.53 0.55
C LEU A 419 -29.06 10.24 1.30
N VAL A 420 -28.40 9.11 1.03
CA VAL A 420 -28.68 7.78 1.65
C VAL A 420 -27.47 7.23 2.44
N THR A 421 -26.24 7.71 2.21
CA THR A 421 -25.04 7.48 3.03
C THR A 421 -24.90 8.49 4.17
N THR A 422 -25.89 9.36 4.36
CA THR A 422 -26.17 9.98 5.66
C THR A 422 -26.56 8.95 6.74
N LEU A 423 -26.67 7.66 6.40
CA LEU A 423 -26.92 6.60 7.39
C LEU A 423 -25.89 5.48 7.50
N LEU A 424 -24.82 5.38 6.68
CA LEU A 424 -23.75 4.39 6.92
C LEU A 424 -22.36 4.81 6.38
N GLY A 425 -21.44 5.08 7.32
CA GLY A 425 -20.06 4.57 7.28
C GLY A 425 -18.98 5.41 6.60
N SER A 426 -18.34 6.27 7.38
CA SER A 426 -16.97 6.76 7.16
C SER A 426 -15.98 5.63 6.87
N ALA A 427 -14.86 5.88 6.17
CA ALA A 427 -13.72 4.96 6.19
C ALA A 427 -13.36 4.67 7.66
N THR A 428 -13.67 3.46 8.10
CA THR A 428 -13.46 3.01 9.46
C THR A 428 -12.02 2.51 9.58
N ALA A 429 -11.33 2.90 10.65
CA ALA A 429 -10.26 2.10 11.25
C ALA A 429 -10.76 0.66 11.47
N ILE A 430 -9.94 -0.26 12.01
CA ILE A 430 -10.37 -1.64 12.27
C ILE A 430 -11.72 -1.74 13.04
N ASN A 431 -12.16 -0.64 13.69
CA ASN A 431 -13.46 -0.43 14.36
C ASN A 431 -13.89 -1.67 15.11
N ASN A 432 -12.93 -2.27 15.82
CA ASN A 432 -13.15 -3.31 16.81
C ASN A 432 -13.72 -2.74 18.12
N GLY A 433 -14.12 -1.45 18.12
CA GLY A 433 -14.65 -0.75 19.29
C GLY A 433 -13.59 -0.38 20.34
N LEU A 434 -12.30 -0.62 20.08
CA LEU A 434 -11.20 -0.31 21.00
C LEU A 434 -10.44 0.95 20.57
N ALA A 435 -9.64 1.48 21.50
CA ALA A 435 -8.75 2.63 21.27
C ALA A 435 -9.46 3.84 20.64
N THR A 436 -10.69 4.14 21.06
CA THR A 436 -11.42 5.36 20.61
C THR A 436 -10.69 6.64 21.01
N THR A 437 -9.89 6.57 22.07
CA THR A 437 -8.79 7.49 22.41
C THR A 437 -7.48 6.69 22.50
N PRO A 438 -6.29 7.34 22.47
CA PRO A 438 -5.03 6.63 22.63
C PRO A 438 -4.99 5.83 23.93
N PRO A 439 -4.57 4.54 23.91
CA PRO A 439 -4.48 3.73 25.11
C PRO A 439 -3.41 4.26 26.07
N MET A 440 -3.63 4.08 27.37
CA MET A 440 -2.71 4.51 28.43
C MET A 440 -2.44 3.35 29.38
N GLY A 441 -1.20 3.23 29.84
CA GLY A 441 -0.82 2.14 30.73
C GLY A 441 0.63 2.19 31.16
N TRP A 442 1.15 1.03 31.53
CA TRP A 442 2.55 0.83 31.90
C TRP A 442 3.10 -0.41 31.19
N ASN A 443 4.37 -0.34 30.81
CA ASN A 443 5.13 -1.44 30.25
C ASN A 443 6.47 -1.54 30.99
N ASN A 444 6.87 -2.77 31.33
CA ASN A 444 8.04 -3.07 32.14
C ASN A 444 9.39 -2.90 31.40
N TRP A 445 9.41 -2.90 30.07
CA TRP A 445 10.64 -3.12 29.30
C TRP A 445 11.77 -2.14 29.61
N ASN A 446 11.51 -0.82 29.62
CA ASN A 446 12.58 0.17 29.75
C ASN A 446 13.28 0.12 31.13
N ALA A 447 12.54 -0.18 32.20
CA ALA A 447 13.10 -0.26 33.56
C ALA A 447 13.65 -1.66 33.92
N PHE A 448 13.12 -2.73 33.31
CA PHE A 448 13.36 -4.10 33.79
C PHE A 448 13.94 -5.07 32.75
N GLY A 449 13.79 -4.79 31.46
CA GLY A 449 14.17 -5.74 30.40
C GLY A 449 13.61 -7.14 30.67
N CYS A 450 14.48 -8.15 30.73
CA CYS A 450 14.07 -9.54 31.00
C CYS A 450 13.85 -9.89 32.48
N ASP A 451 14.12 -8.98 33.43
CA ASP A 451 13.95 -9.22 34.87
C ASP A 451 12.48 -9.05 35.29
N VAL A 452 11.64 -9.96 34.77
CA VAL A 452 10.19 -9.95 34.93
C VAL A 452 9.71 -11.14 35.75
N SER A 453 8.63 -10.94 36.50
CA SER A 453 7.98 -11.98 37.31
C SER A 453 6.51 -11.63 37.58
N GLU A 454 5.75 -12.62 38.03
CA GLU A 454 4.38 -12.39 38.53
C GLU A 454 4.36 -11.32 39.63
N ASP A 455 5.26 -11.42 40.61
CA ASP A 455 5.36 -10.48 41.73
C ASP A 455 5.65 -9.03 41.28
N LEU A 456 6.51 -8.86 40.27
CA LEU A 456 6.79 -7.55 39.69
C LEU A 456 5.51 -6.91 39.12
N LEU A 457 4.75 -7.66 38.33
CA LEU A 457 3.53 -7.15 37.70
C LEU A 457 2.44 -6.82 38.74
N LEU A 458 2.25 -7.68 39.73
CA LEU A 458 1.24 -7.47 40.78
C LEU A 458 1.62 -6.31 41.72
N THR A 459 2.91 -6.18 42.05
CA THR A 459 3.39 -5.06 42.87
C THR A 459 3.30 -3.74 42.12
N THR A 460 3.67 -3.71 40.84
CA THR A 460 3.60 -2.48 40.03
C THR A 460 2.17 -2.07 39.72
N SER A 461 1.28 -3.01 39.40
CA SER A 461 -0.16 -2.71 39.21
C SER A 461 -0.82 -2.16 40.49
N SER A 462 -0.38 -2.63 41.66
CA SER A 462 -0.77 -2.03 42.94
C SER A 462 -0.34 -0.57 43.08
N GLN A 463 0.82 -0.17 42.52
CA GLN A 463 1.23 1.24 42.48
C GLN A 463 0.37 2.08 41.52
N ILE A 464 -0.05 1.53 40.39
CA ILE A 464 -0.95 2.23 39.45
C ILE A 464 -2.26 2.62 40.15
N LEU A 465 -2.79 1.72 40.99
CA LEU A 465 -3.98 2.00 41.82
C LEU A 465 -3.66 3.00 42.93
N SER A 466 -2.61 2.74 43.70
CA SER A 466 -2.29 3.52 44.91
C SER A 466 -2.01 4.99 44.57
N LEU A 467 -1.34 5.25 43.46
CA LEU A 467 -0.98 6.60 43.00
C LEU A 467 -2.12 7.29 42.22
N GLY A 468 -3.30 6.65 42.09
CA GLY A 468 -4.45 7.19 41.36
C GLY A 468 -4.27 7.22 39.84
N LEU A 469 -3.26 6.53 39.30
CA LEU A 469 -2.94 6.54 37.87
C LEU A 469 -4.00 5.78 37.06
N ARG A 470 -4.56 4.69 37.59
CA ARG A 470 -5.70 4.00 36.94
C ARG A 470 -6.83 4.98 36.67
N ASP A 471 -7.16 5.79 37.67
CA ASP A 471 -8.27 6.73 37.62
C ASP A 471 -7.97 7.99 36.78
N LEU A 472 -6.73 8.14 36.29
CA LEU A 472 -6.39 9.09 35.21
C LEU A 472 -6.43 8.44 33.82
N GLY A 473 -6.58 7.11 33.74
CA GLY A 473 -6.70 6.35 32.50
C GLY A 473 -5.61 5.32 32.27
N TYR A 474 -4.54 5.28 33.07
CA TYR A 474 -3.45 4.29 32.94
C TYR A 474 -3.94 2.91 33.39
N ASN A 475 -4.62 2.19 32.51
CA ASN A 475 -5.33 0.96 32.86
C ASN A 475 -4.77 -0.31 32.21
N TYR A 476 -3.82 -0.21 31.28
CA TYR A 476 -3.11 -1.37 30.75
C TYR A 476 -1.82 -1.67 31.53
N VAL A 477 -1.61 -2.93 31.90
CA VAL A 477 -0.36 -3.45 32.47
C VAL A 477 0.22 -4.45 31.46
N VAL A 478 1.30 -4.05 30.78
CA VAL A 478 1.87 -4.81 29.66
C VAL A 478 3.08 -5.61 30.13
N LEU A 479 2.98 -6.94 30.02
CA LEU A 479 4.11 -7.87 30.09
C LEU A 479 4.83 -7.87 28.74
N ASP A 480 6.10 -7.49 28.75
CA ASP A 480 6.92 -7.39 27.54
C ASP A 480 7.70 -8.69 27.35
N ASP A 481 8.78 -8.69 26.58
CA ASP A 481 9.55 -9.89 26.24
C ASP A 481 10.09 -10.67 27.46
N CYS A 482 10.63 -11.87 27.19
CA CYS A 482 11.26 -12.76 28.17
C CYS A 482 10.31 -13.40 29.20
N TRP A 483 9.02 -13.49 28.87
CA TRP A 483 8.01 -14.18 29.70
C TRP A 483 7.88 -15.67 29.38
N GLN A 484 8.24 -16.07 28.16
CA GLN A 484 8.13 -17.43 27.65
C GLN A 484 9.13 -18.36 28.34
N ASP A 485 8.83 -19.66 28.38
CA ASP A 485 9.81 -20.65 28.83
C ASP A 485 11.04 -20.64 27.90
N PRO A 486 12.27 -20.51 28.43
CA PRO A 486 13.49 -20.50 27.62
C PRO A 486 13.74 -21.82 26.86
N LYS A 487 13.01 -22.90 27.17
CA LYS A 487 13.06 -24.18 26.43
C LYS A 487 12.21 -24.17 25.16
N GLY A 488 11.42 -23.11 24.93
CA GLY A 488 10.59 -22.94 23.76
C GLY A 488 9.15 -23.41 23.97
N ARG A 489 8.51 -23.88 22.90
CA ARG A 489 7.13 -24.38 22.92
C ARG A 489 7.03 -25.74 23.61
N ASP A 490 5.83 -26.07 24.09
CA ASP A 490 5.55 -27.37 24.69
C ASP A 490 5.51 -28.52 23.65
N GLU A 491 5.29 -29.75 24.10
CA GLU A 491 5.20 -30.93 23.23
C GLU A 491 4.08 -30.87 22.18
N ASN A 492 3.11 -29.97 22.35
CA ASN A 492 2.01 -29.72 21.42
C ASN A 492 2.26 -28.51 20.51
N GLY A 493 3.44 -27.89 20.59
CA GLY A 493 3.79 -26.69 19.82
C GLY A 493 3.17 -25.39 20.34
N LYS A 494 2.70 -25.35 21.60
CA LYS A 494 2.10 -24.14 22.19
C LYS A 494 3.10 -23.33 23.00
N LEU A 495 2.93 -22.01 22.97
CA LEU A 495 3.61 -21.11 23.90
C LEU A 495 3.17 -21.41 25.34
N HIS A 496 4.11 -21.33 26.26
CA HIS A 496 3.85 -21.40 27.69
C HIS A 496 4.80 -20.48 28.46
N PRO A 497 4.36 -19.93 29.61
CA PRO A 497 5.19 -19.06 30.42
C PRO A 497 6.31 -19.85 31.12
N ALA A 498 7.39 -19.13 31.46
CA ALA A 498 8.41 -19.64 32.37
C ALA A 498 7.84 -19.75 33.80
N LEU A 499 7.58 -20.98 34.27
CA LEU A 499 6.89 -21.23 35.55
C LEU A 499 7.73 -20.87 36.79
N ASP A 500 9.02 -20.63 36.64
CA ASP A 500 9.86 -20.06 37.69
C ASP A 500 9.59 -18.56 37.90
N LYS A 501 9.23 -17.83 36.83
CA LYS A 501 8.82 -16.42 36.87
C LYS A 501 7.33 -16.24 37.15
N PHE A 502 6.50 -17.16 36.64
CA PHE A 502 5.04 -17.10 36.69
C PHE A 502 4.47 -18.41 37.25
N PRO A 503 4.68 -18.70 38.55
CA PRO A 503 4.36 -20.00 39.15
C PRO A 503 2.87 -20.34 39.12
N ASN A 504 1.99 -19.33 39.04
CA ASN A 504 0.54 -19.53 38.97
C ASN A 504 -0.02 -19.43 37.54
N GLY A 505 0.86 -19.28 36.54
CA GLY A 505 0.48 -19.08 35.15
C GLY A 505 -0.13 -17.71 34.86
N LEU A 506 -0.36 -17.42 33.58
CA LEU A 506 -0.75 -16.08 33.12
C LEU A 506 -2.21 -15.72 33.46
N ASN A 507 -3.10 -16.70 33.59
CA ASN A 507 -4.49 -16.46 34.01
C ASN A 507 -4.58 -15.84 35.41
N SER A 508 -3.70 -16.25 36.33
CA SER A 508 -3.66 -15.67 37.68
C SER A 508 -3.42 -14.16 37.63
N ILE A 509 -2.57 -13.72 36.70
CA ILE A 509 -2.25 -12.30 36.49
C ILE A 509 -3.43 -11.58 35.85
N SER A 510 -3.99 -12.12 34.77
CA SER A 510 -5.15 -11.49 34.11
C SER A 510 -6.33 -11.36 35.07
N ASP A 511 -6.65 -12.43 35.82
CA ASP A 511 -7.76 -12.45 36.78
C ASP A 511 -7.54 -11.43 37.90
N HIS A 512 -6.31 -11.32 38.40
CA HIS A 512 -5.96 -10.31 39.40
C HIS A 512 -6.13 -8.89 38.87
N LEU A 513 -5.57 -8.59 37.69
CA LEU A 513 -5.67 -7.27 37.07
C LEU A 513 -7.13 -6.91 36.74
N HIS A 514 -7.89 -7.84 36.18
CA HIS A 514 -9.31 -7.64 35.87
C HIS A 514 -10.14 -7.39 37.14
N SER A 515 -9.79 -8.00 38.27
CA SER A 515 -10.48 -7.76 39.55
C SER A 515 -10.30 -6.32 40.08
N GLN A 516 -9.36 -5.56 39.50
CA GLN A 516 -9.01 -4.19 39.86
C GLN A 516 -9.38 -3.16 38.78
N ASP A 517 -10.16 -3.57 37.78
CA ASP A 517 -10.49 -2.80 36.58
C ASP A 517 -9.26 -2.39 35.74
N LEU A 518 -8.18 -3.14 35.85
CA LEU A 518 -7.02 -3.06 34.97
C LEU A 518 -7.15 -4.04 33.80
N LYS A 519 -6.33 -3.85 32.78
CA LYS A 519 -6.27 -4.64 31.55
C LYS A 519 -4.90 -5.28 31.41
N PHE A 520 -4.87 -6.52 30.95
CA PHE A 520 -3.63 -7.26 30.80
C PHE A 520 -3.11 -7.17 29.36
N GLY A 521 -1.91 -6.62 29.18
CA GLY A 521 -1.19 -6.61 27.92
C GLY A 521 -0.09 -7.68 27.89
N MET A 522 0.13 -8.27 26.72
CA MET A 522 1.22 -9.21 26.47
C MET A 522 2.00 -8.84 25.22
N TYR A 523 3.11 -9.55 25.02
CA TYR A 523 4.05 -9.33 23.93
C TYR A 523 4.34 -10.63 23.15
N SER A 524 4.46 -10.49 21.84
CA SER A 524 5.10 -11.48 20.96
C SER A 524 5.73 -10.76 19.76
N SER A 525 6.35 -11.51 18.84
CA SER A 525 6.90 -10.99 17.58
C SER A 525 6.26 -11.66 16.37
N ALA A 526 6.03 -10.87 15.33
CA ALA A 526 5.73 -11.33 13.97
C ALA A 526 7.00 -11.86 13.28
N GLY A 527 7.73 -12.72 13.98
CA GLY A 527 8.93 -13.42 13.54
C GLY A 527 9.05 -14.77 14.22
N GLU A 528 10.07 -15.54 13.83
CA GLU A 528 10.36 -16.86 14.42
C GLU A 528 10.74 -16.74 15.90
N MET A 529 11.38 -15.62 16.25
CA MET A 529 11.78 -15.30 17.61
C MET A 529 11.36 -13.87 17.99
N THR A 530 11.22 -13.65 19.29
CA THR A 530 11.18 -12.30 19.86
C THR A 530 12.53 -11.61 19.79
N CYS A 531 12.59 -10.31 20.07
CA CYS A 531 13.85 -9.57 20.06
C CYS A 531 14.87 -10.13 21.06
N ALA A 532 14.42 -10.57 22.24
CA ALA A 532 15.24 -11.25 23.25
C ALA A 532 15.48 -12.74 22.96
N ARG A 533 15.08 -13.24 21.78
CA ARG A 533 15.32 -14.60 21.28
C ARG A 533 14.52 -15.69 22.00
N PHE A 534 13.32 -15.37 22.47
CA PHE A 534 12.31 -16.36 22.85
C PHE A 534 11.43 -16.72 21.65
N GLU A 535 10.56 -17.72 21.79
CA GLU A 535 9.63 -18.13 20.72
C GLU A 535 8.72 -16.97 20.27
N GLY A 536 8.76 -16.67 18.98
CA GLY A 536 7.85 -15.74 18.32
C GLY A 536 6.61 -16.44 17.75
N SER A 537 5.71 -15.68 17.14
CA SER A 537 4.40 -16.19 16.67
C SER A 537 4.26 -16.31 15.15
N LEU A 538 5.31 -16.03 14.37
CA LEU A 538 5.25 -16.20 12.91
C LEU A 538 4.93 -17.65 12.55
N ASP A 539 3.93 -17.86 11.71
CA ASP A 539 3.39 -19.18 11.31
C ASP A 539 2.69 -19.98 12.44
N HIS A 540 2.50 -19.37 13.62
CA HIS A 540 1.78 -19.92 14.78
C HIS A 540 0.63 -19.00 15.25
N GLU A 541 0.26 -18.00 14.45
CA GLU A 541 -0.59 -16.88 14.88
C GLU A 541 -1.97 -17.35 15.38
N VAL A 542 -2.57 -18.35 14.73
CA VAL A 542 -3.90 -18.86 15.09
C VAL A 542 -3.90 -19.52 16.47
N ASP A 543 -2.87 -20.30 16.80
CA ASP A 543 -2.81 -21.02 18.07
C ASP A 543 -2.31 -20.13 19.21
N ASP A 544 -1.39 -19.22 18.91
CA ASP A 544 -0.92 -18.22 19.87
C ASP A 544 -2.03 -17.21 20.21
N ALA A 545 -2.82 -16.75 19.22
CA ALA A 545 -3.98 -15.91 19.47
C ALA A 545 -5.01 -16.56 20.40
N LYS A 546 -5.28 -17.87 20.23
CA LYS A 546 -6.14 -18.63 21.15
C LYS A 546 -5.56 -18.70 22.55
N SER A 547 -4.24 -18.86 22.67
CA SER A 547 -3.56 -18.86 23.97
C SER A 547 -3.69 -17.51 24.66
N PHE A 548 -3.41 -16.40 23.97
CA PHE A 548 -3.60 -15.04 24.49
C PHE A 548 -5.05 -14.80 24.95
N ALA A 549 -6.03 -15.18 24.13
CA ALA A 549 -7.44 -15.06 24.51
C ALA A 549 -7.79 -15.94 25.73
N GLY A 550 -7.27 -17.16 25.79
CA GLY A 550 -7.45 -18.09 26.91
C GLY A 550 -6.78 -17.64 28.21
N TRP A 551 -5.73 -16.84 28.12
CA TRP A 551 -5.06 -16.18 29.24
C TRP A 551 -5.64 -14.81 29.59
N GLY A 552 -6.78 -14.44 29.01
CA GLY A 552 -7.46 -13.20 29.36
C GLY A 552 -6.78 -11.92 28.86
N VAL A 553 -5.81 -12.00 27.94
CA VAL A 553 -5.08 -10.85 27.40
C VAL A 553 -6.02 -9.87 26.69
N ASP A 554 -5.92 -8.58 27.03
CA ASP A 554 -6.72 -7.50 26.45
C ASP A 554 -5.94 -6.65 25.44
N MET A 555 -4.61 -6.79 25.39
CA MET A 555 -3.74 -6.10 24.44
C MET A 555 -2.55 -6.97 24.02
N LEU A 556 -2.20 -6.95 22.74
CA LEU A 556 -0.97 -7.56 22.22
C LEU A 556 -0.07 -6.47 21.62
N LYS A 557 1.13 -6.30 22.18
CA LYS A 557 2.27 -5.66 21.49
C LYS A 557 2.90 -6.71 20.59
N TYR A 558 2.95 -6.44 19.29
CA TYR A 558 3.36 -7.43 18.28
C TYR A 558 4.54 -6.92 17.44
N ASP A 559 5.72 -7.41 17.77
CA ASP A 559 7.03 -6.96 17.26
C ASP A 559 7.32 -7.42 15.81
N SER A 560 8.47 -7.01 15.27
CA SER A 560 8.95 -7.35 13.93
C SER A 560 10.33 -8.03 13.94
N CYS A 561 10.96 -8.29 15.10
CA CYS A 561 12.22 -9.05 15.16
C CYS A 561 12.11 -10.45 14.52
N TYR A 562 13.19 -10.90 13.85
CA TYR A 562 13.30 -12.24 13.22
C TYR A 562 12.15 -12.59 12.25
N HIS A 563 11.66 -11.62 11.49
CA HIS A 563 10.58 -11.75 10.49
C HIS A 563 10.93 -12.61 9.24
N MET A 564 12.09 -13.28 9.21
CA MET A 564 12.51 -14.20 8.14
C MET A 564 12.41 -13.66 6.71
N GLY A 565 12.79 -12.39 6.50
CA GLY A 565 12.74 -11.73 5.19
C GLY A 565 11.34 -11.38 4.70
N ARG A 566 10.29 -11.59 5.52
CA ARG A 566 8.90 -11.19 5.21
C ARG A 566 8.68 -9.69 5.50
N VAL A 567 9.47 -8.88 4.81
CA VAL A 567 9.53 -7.43 4.92
C VAL A 567 10.00 -6.80 3.60
N GLY A 568 9.96 -5.49 3.46
CA GLY A 568 10.59 -4.72 2.38
C GLY A 568 9.61 -4.15 1.36
N THR A 569 8.30 -4.41 1.54
CA THR A 569 7.24 -3.67 0.84
C THR A 569 6.00 -3.57 1.75
N PRO A 570 5.17 -2.52 1.59
CA PRO A 570 3.93 -2.37 2.36
C PRO A 570 3.04 -3.63 2.35
N SER A 571 2.89 -4.29 1.21
CA SER A 571 2.06 -5.51 1.08
C SER A 571 2.60 -6.69 1.90
N VAL A 572 3.93 -6.88 1.92
CA VAL A 572 4.54 -8.02 2.64
C VAL A 572 4.39 -7.83 4.15
N SER A 573 4.74 -6.65 4.67
CA SER A 573 4.55 -6.36 6.10
C SER A 573 3.08 -6.33 6.50
N PHE A 574 2.21 -5.70 5.69
CA PHE A 574 0.77 -5.71 5.90
C PHE A 574 0.23 -7.13 6.05
N ASN A 575 0.53 -8.04 5.12
CA ASN A 575 0.01 -9.41 5.16
C ASN A 575 0.50 -10.17 6.40
N ARG A 576 1.77 -10.00 6.78
CA ARG A 576 2.34 -10.64 7.99
C ARG A 576 1.62 -10.19 9.27
N PHE A 577 1.40 -8.89 9.45
CA PHE A 577 0.66 -8.38 10.60
C PHE A 577 -0.84 -8.68 10.53
N LYS A 578 -1.41 -8.68 9.32
CA LYS A 578 -2.82 -9.02 9.10
C LYS A 578 -3.15 -10.44 9.55
N THR A 579 -2.25 -11.41 9.38
CA THR A 579 -2.44 -12.78 9.86
C THR A 579 -2.74 -12.82 11.37
N MET A 580 -1.96 -12.11 12.19
CA MET A 580 -2.23 -12.03 13.64
C MET A 580 -3.49 -11.22 13.94
N SER A 581 -3.74 -10.11 13.24
CA SER A 581 -4.99 -9.34 13.37
C SER A 581 -6.22 -10.23 13.15
N ASP A 582 -6.24 -11.00 12.06
CA ASP A 582 -7.33 -11.92 11.74
C ASP A 582 -7.44 -13.05 12.76
N ALA A 583 -6.31 -13.59 13.24
CA ALA A 583 -6.27 -14.62 14.26
C ALA A 583 -6.86 -14.14 15.60
N LEU A 584 -6.47 -12.95 16.07
CA LEU A 584 -7.04 -12.33 17.27
C LEU A 584 -8.55 -12.12 17.12
N LYS A 585 -9.00 -11.58 15.97
CA LYS A 585 -10.42 -11.41 15.67
C LYS A 585 -11.19 -12.73 15.69
N ALA A 586 -10.60 -13.81 15.20
CA ALA A 586 -11.22 -15.14 15.17
C ALA A 586 -11.41 -15.75 16.58
N THR A 587 -10.70 -15.26 17.61
CA THR A 587 -10.92 -15.70 19.00
C THR A 587 -12.26 -15.23 19.58
N GLY A 588 -12.84 -14.17 19.02
CA GLY A 588 -14.05 -13.52 19.55
C GLY A 588 -13.83 -12.65 20.78
N LYS A 589 -12.61 -12.58 21.33
CA LYS A 589 -12.25 -11.63 22.40
C LYS A 589 -11.74 -10.33 21.77
N ASN A 590 -12.16 -9.19 22.33
CA ASN A 590 -11.65 -7.89 21.93
C ASN A 590 -10.24 -7.70 22.51
N ILE A 591 -9.22 -7.87 21.67
CA ILE A 591 -7.81 -7.67 22.02
C ILE A 591 -7.28 -6.49 21.21
N LEU A 592 -6.74 -5.48 21.89
CA LEU A 592 -6.10 -4.33 21.27
C LEU A 592 -4.81 -4.79 20.59
N LEU A 593 -4.64 -4.51 19.29
CA LEU A 593 -3.40 -4.83 18.59
C LEU A 593 -2.52 -3.59 18.44
N ASN A 594 -1.33 -3.62 19.04
CA ASN A 594 -0.28 -2.62 18.86
C ASN A 594 0.85 -3.22 18.00
N LEU A 595 1.04 -2.70 16.79
CA LEU A 595 2.13 -3.13 15.90
C LEU A 595 3.44 -2.50 16.34
N CYS A 596 4.48 -3.30 16.52
CA CYS A 596 5.83 -2.86 16.85
C CYS A 596 6.78 -3.19 15.68
N ASN A 597 6.56 -2.54 14.53
CA ASN A 597 7.39 -2.69 13.33
C ASN A 597 8.20 -1.42 12.99
N TRP A 598 8.26 -0.48 13.93
CA TRP A 598 9.18 0.66 13.89
C TRP A 598 9.08 1.58 12.66
N GLY A 599 7.89 1.70 12.05
CA GLY A 599 7.70 2.53 10.87
C GLY A 599 7.99 1.83 9.54
N GLU A 600 8.51 0.61 9.58
CA GLU A 600 8.96 -0.15 8.43
C GLU A 600 7.84 -0.34 7.41
N ASP A 601 8.22 -0.29 6.12
CA ASP A 601 7.30 -0.41 4.99
C ASP A 601 6.10 0.56 5.05
N LEU A 602 6.33 1.77 5.57
CA LEU A 602 5.36 2.86 5.62
C LEU A 602 4.09 2.50 6.40
N VAL A 603 4.22 1.87 7.57
CA VAL A 603 3.07 1.41 8.39
C VAL A 603 1.99 2.46 8.63
N HIS A 604 2.33 3.75 8.69
CA HIS A 604 1.36 4.84 8.79
C HIS A 604 0.34 4.91 7.64
N THR A 605 0.59 4.22 6.52
CA THR A 605 -0.32 4.13 5.38
C THR A 605 -1.29 2.96 5.44
N TRP A 606 -1.02 1.92 6.25
CA TRP A 606 -1.81 0.69 6.27
C TRP A 606 -2.15 0.15 7.67
N GLY A 607 -1.39 0.49 8.71
CA GLY A 607 -1.56 0.00 10.08
C GLY A 607 -2.98 0.19 10.61
N MET A 608 -3.57 1.37 10.37
CA MET A 608 -4.94 1.71 10.80
C MET A 608 -6.04 0.75 10.35
N SER A 609 -5.80 0.01 9.26
CA SER A 609 -6.80 -0.92 8.71
C SER A 609 -6.82 -2.27 9.43
N ILE A 610 -5.79 -2.60 10.21
CA ILE A 610 -5.60 -3.90 10.85
C ILE A 610 -5.11 -3.82 12.30
N SER A 611 -4.86 -2.64 12.85
CA SER A 611 -4.43 -2.48 14.24
C SER A 611 -5.00 -1.24 14.91
N ASN A 612 -4.83 -1.16 16.22
CA ASN A 612 -5.25 -0.02 17.05
C ASN A 612 -4.14 1.00 17.27
N SER A 613 -2.88 0.58 17.16
CA SER A 613 -1.73 1.47 17.07
C SER A 613 -0.57 0.82 16.30
N TRP A 614 0.40 1.63 15.90
CA TRP A 614 1.61 1.18 15.21
C TRP A 614 2.82 2.05 15.55
N ARG A 615 3.91 1.42 15.97
CA ARG A 615 5.20 2.06 16.20
C ARG A 615 5.73 2.64 14.89
N ILE A 616 6.15 3.92 14.92
CA ILE A 616 6.57 4.66 13.72
C ILE A 616 8.08 4.85 13.58
N THR A 617 8.86 4.49 14.61
CA THR A 617 10.32 4.60 14.63
C THR A 617 10.95 3.43 15.37
N GLY A 618 12.28 3.30 15.23
CA GLY A 618 13.09 2.54 16.19
C GLY A 618 12.88 3.02 17.62
N ASP A 619 13.33 2.20 18.58
CA ASP A 619 13.01 2.41 19.99
C ASP A 619 13.55 3.74 20.53
N ILE A 620 12.74 4.38 21.36
CA ILE A 620 13.17 5.53 22.15
C ILE A 620 14.25 5.12 23.15
N TYR A 621 15.04 6.08 23.58
CA TYR A 621 15.81 5.97 24.82
C TYR A 621 15.75 7.30 25.58
N ASP A 622 16.22 7.28 26.82
CA ASP A 622 16.19 8.40 27.74
C ASP A 622 17.20 9.52 27.39
N SER A 623 16.97 10.17 26.24
CA SER A 623 17.70 11.33 25.78
C SER A 623 16.86 12.24 24.89
N PHE A 624 17.00 13.55 25.08
CA PHE A 624 16.16 14.52 24.41
C PHE A 624 16.56 14.76 22.95
N THR A 625 17.84 15.03 22.67
CA THR A 625 18.32 15.42 21.34
C THR A 625 19.44 14.55 20.78
N ARG A 626 20.17 13.81 21.63
CA ARG A 626 21.43 13.13 21.25
C ARG A 626 21.22 12.13 20.10
N PRO A 627 21.89 12.33 18.96
CA PRO A 627 21.97 11.33 17.90
C PRO A 627 22.72 10.09 18.36
N ASP A 628 22.33 8.92 17.86
CA ASP A 628 22.96 7.64 18.15
C ASP A 628 23.08 6.76 16.90
N ASP A 629 24.21 6.10 16.70
CA ASP A 629 24.43 5.24 15.53
C ASP A 629 23.53 3.98 15.55
N LEU A 630 23.00 3.60 16.72
CA LEU A 630 22.03 2.51 16.84
C LEU A 630 20.64 2.90 16.29
N CYS A 631 20.33 4.19 16.21
CA CYS A 631 19.10 4.65 15.57
C CYS A 631 19.39 4.85 14.08
N GLY A 632 19.21 3.75 13.33
CA GLY A 632 19.81 3.54 12.00
C GLY A 632 19.36 4.51 10.89
N CYS A 633 18.46 5.43 11.20
CA CYS A 633 17.91 6.42 10.28
C CYS A 633 18.23 7.87 10.67
N ASN A 634 19.19 8.08 11.58
CA ASN A 634 19.67 9.40 12.00
C ASN A 634 20.33 10.24 10.90
N SER A 635 20.75 9.62 9.80
CA SER A 635 21.31 10.30 8.62
C SER A 635 20.25 10.75 7.60
N LEU A 636 19.00 10.31 7.75
CA LEU A 636 17.93 10.69 6.84
C LEU A 636 17.58 12.17 7.03
N SER A 637 17.26 12.85 5.92
CA SER A 637 16.80 14.24 6.00
C SER A 637 15.52 14.34 6.82
N PRO A 638 15.35 15.40 7.63
CA PRO A 638 14.10 15.63 8.36
C PRO A 638 12.89 15.57 7.42
N GLY A 639 11.92 14.72 7.74
CA GLY A 639 10.73 14.48 6.92
C GLY A 639 10.82 13.32 5.93
N ASP A 640 11.98 12.68 5.78
CA ASP A 640 12.07 11.39 5.09
C ASP A 640 11.43 10.30 5.95
N VAL A 641 10.43 9.62 5.40
CA VAL A 641 9.63 8.60 6.08
C VAL A 641 10.13 7.19 5.79
N ASN A 642 11.07 7.00 4.86
CA ASN A 642 11.50 5.68 4.42
C ASN A 642 12.74 5.20 5.20
N CYS A 643 12.50 4.62 6.36
CA CYS A 643 13.54 4.07 7.21
C CYS A 643 13.65 2.55 7.06
N VAL A 644 14.72 2.08 6.40
CA VAL A 644 14.94 0.64 6.11
C VAL A 644 15.57 -0.10 7.30
N ALA A 645 16.24 0.61 8.22
CA ALA A 645 16.84 0.04 9.42
C ALA A 645 16.50 0.93 10.63
N PRO A 646 15.32 0.75 11.25
CA PRO A 646 14.83 1.64 12.31
C PRO A 646 15.71 1.71 13.54
N GLY A 647 16.26 0.57 13.97
CA GLY A 647 17.21 0.52 15.07
C GLY A 647 16.57 0.85 16.44
N THR A 648 17.38 1.38 17.36
CA THR A 648 17.03 1.71 18.75
C THR A 648 17.81 2.95 19.20
N HIS A 649 17.56 3.47 20.41
CA HIS A 649 18.22 4.68 20.92
C HIS A 649 17.93 5.93 20.08
N CYS A 650 16.70 6.05 19.61
CA CYS A 650 16.21 7.22 18.93
C CYS A 650 15.80 8.29 19.96
N SER A 651 16.34 9.50 19.87
CA SER A 651 16.04 10.58 20.81
C SER A 651 14.60 11.08 20.67
N VAL A 652 14.08 11.73 21.72
CA VAL A 652 12.76 12.38 21.71
C VAL A 652 12.59 13.25 20.46
N LEU A 653 13.58 14.10 20.18
CA LEU A 653 13.54 15.01 19.04
C LEU A 653 13.55 14.30 17.68
N PHE A 654 14.29 13.19 17.55
CA PHE A 654 14.29 12.39 16.33
C PHE A 654 12.89 11.84 16.03
N ILE A 655 12.22 11.29 17.04
CA ILE A 655 10.89 10.70 16.91
C ILE A 655 9.85 11.77 16.52
N LEU A 656 9.91 12.94 17.15
CA LEU A 656 9.06 14.09 16.79
C LEU A 656 9.27 14.54 15.33
N ASN A 657 10.52 14.55 14.87
CA ASN A 657 10.84 14.88 13.48
C ASN A 657 10.32 13.84 12.49
N LYS A 658 10.29 12.56 12.89
CA LYS A 658 9.78 11.47 12.06
C LYS A 658 8.27 11.47 11.91
N VAL A 659 7.51 11.72 12.99
CA VAL A 659 6.04 11.72 12.90
C VAL A 659 5.47 12.96 12.20
N ALA A 660 6.19 14.09 12.25
CA ALA A 660 5.67 15.38 11.78
C ALA A 660 4.99 15.39 10.39
N PRO A 661 5.50 14.69 9.36
CA PRO A 661 4.89 14.70 8.03
C PRO A 661 3.57 13.94 7.90
N PHE A 662 3.23 13.09 8.87
CA PHE A 662 2.06 12.21 8.82
C PHE A 662 1.32 12.13 10.18
N ALA A 663 1.47 13.15 11.02
CA ALA A 663 0.78 13.24 12.32
C ALA A 663 -0.75 13.16 12.17
N ASP A 664 -1.29 13.54 11.02
CA ASP A 664 -2.73 13.49 10.68
C ASP A 664 -3.28 12.06 10.48
N ARG A 665 -2.41 11.05 10.43
CA ARG A 665 -2.80 9.63 10.30
C ARG A 665 -3.37 9.03 11.57
N SER A 666 -3.11 9.64 12.72
CA SER A 666 -3.72 9.28 13.99
C SER A 666 -5.18 9.72 14.04
N ILE A 667 -6.10 8.76 14.23
CA ILE A 667 -7.54 8.99 14.34
C ILE A 667 -8.15 8.03 15.38
N PRO A 668 -9.38 8.28 15.88
CA PRO A 668 -10.07 7.34 16.75
C PRO A 668 -10.07 5.91 16.21
N GLY A 669 -9.54 4.98 17.01
CA GLY A 669 -9.39 3.56 16.69
C GLY A 669 -8.04 3.16 16.08
N GLY A 670 -7.16 4.11 15.72
CA GLY A 670 -5.86 3.85 15.10
C GLY A 670 -4.85 4.98 15.34
N TRP A 671 -3.81 4.71 16.13
CA TRP A 671 -2.86 5.74 16.59
C TRP A 671 -1.41 5.47 16.17
N SER A 672 -0.70 6.51 15.74
CA SER A 672 0.77 6.44 15.64
C SER A 672 1.37 6.31 17.03
N ASP A 673 2.18 5.28 17.23
CA ASP A 673 2.88 4.99 18.48
C ASP A 673 4.31 5.53 18.41
N LEU A 674 4.59 6.52 19.25
CA LEU A 674 5.88 7.20 19.38
C LEU A 674 6.81 6.49 20.38
N ASP A 675 6.46 5.27 20.80
CA ASP A 675 7.12 4.49 21.84
C ASP A 675 6.84 5.00 23.27
N MET A 676 7.32 4.24 24.25
CA MET A 676 7.07 4.45 25.67
C MET A 676 7.58 5.79 26.21
N LEU A 677 6.98 6.22 27.32
CA LEU A 677 7.37 7.41 28.05
C LEU A 677 8.56 7.13 28.96
N GLU A 678 9.69 7.79 28.70
CA GLU A 678 10.91 7.76 29.53
C GLU A 678 10.84 8.63 30.80
N VAL A 679 9.68 9.19 31.14
CA VAL A 679 9.53 10.11 32.26
C VAL A 679 9.99 9.47 33.59
N GLY A 680 11.07 10.00 34.17
CA GLY A 680 11.60 9.56 35.46
C GLY A 680 12.67 8.47 35.40
N GLN A 681 13.23 8.16 34.22
CA GLN A 681 14.31 7.18 34.07
C GLN A 681 15.69 7.71 34.50
N GLY A 682 15.92 9.02 34.37
CA GLY A 682 17.02 9.77 34.98
C GLY A 682 18.00 10.48 34.02
N GLY A 683 17.86 10.28 32.71
CA GLY A 683 18.72 10.79 31.64
C GLY A 683 18.29 12.14 31.07
N MET A 684 17.02 12.54 31.24
CA MET A 684 16.52 13.87 30.88
C MET A 684 16.22 14.75 32.11
N THR A 685 16.23 16.06 31.90
CA THR A 685 15.81 17.09 32.85
C THR A 685 14.29 17.16 33.01
N ASP A 686 13.80 17.85 34.05
CA ASP A 686 12.36 18.05 34.27
C ASP A 686 11.67 18.74 33.09
N GLU A 687 12.31 19.75 32.48
CA GLU A 687 11.74 20.47 31.33
C GLU A 687 11.69 19.61 30.06
N GLU A 688 12.70 18.75 29.86
CA GLU A 688 12.75 17.79 28.77
C GLU A 688 11.65 16.72 28.94
N TYR A 689 11.46 16.18 30.13
CA TYR A 689 10.36 15.25 30.41
C TYR A 689 8.98 15.88 30.25
N LYS A 690 8.80 17.15 30.65
CA LYS A 690 7.55 17.88 30.41
C LYS A 690 7.28 18.05 28.92
N ALA A 691 8.31 18.40 28.14
CA ALA A 691 8.20 18.54 26.70
C ALA A 691 7.86 17.20 26.03
N HIS A 692 8.58 16.13 26.41
CA HIS A 692 8.34 14.75 25.98
C HIS A 692 6.90 14.32 26.23
N PHE A 693 6.45 14.37 27.48
CA PHE A 693 5.10 13.95 27.88
C PHE A 693 4.01 14.74 27.16
N ALA A 694 4.15 16.06 27.08
CA ALA A 694 3.15 16.91 26.46
C ALA A 694 3.05 16.71 24.95
N LEU A 695 4.16 16.51 24.26
CA LEU A 695 4.15 16.28 22.81
C LEU A 695 3.60 14.89 22.48
N TRP A 696 3.90 13.85 23.27
CA TRP A 696 3.29 12.53 23.11
C TRP A 696 1.76 12.61 23.27
N ALA A 697 1.30 13.36 24.29
CA ALA A 697 -0.12 13.58 24.51
C ALA A 697 -0.79 14.36 23.37
N ALA A 698 -0.18 15.46 22.94
CA ALA A 698 -0.73 16.31 21.88
C ALA A 698 -0.76 15.61 20.50
N LEU A 699 0.25 14.79 20.21
CA LEU A 699 0.36 13.96 19.00
C LEU A 699 -0.49 12.69 19.06
N LYS A 700 -1.24 12.48 20.14
CA LYS A 700 -2.14 11.33 20.32
C LYS A 700 -1.42 9.99 20.27
N SER A 701 -0.17 9.95 20.76
CA SER A 701 0.51 8.67 21.00
C SER A 701 -0.17 7.93 22.15
N PRO A 702 -0.19 6.58 22.13
CA PRO A 702 -0.33 5.81 23.34
C PRO A 702 0.60 6.33 24.46
N LEU A 703 0.09 6.40 25.68
CA LEU A 703 0.85 6.87 26.85
C LEU A 703 1.17 5.68 27.76
N PHE A 704 2.18 4.90 27.38
CA PHE A 704 2.71 3.80 28.19
C PHE A 704 3.91 4.28 29.00
N LEU A 705 3.80 4.22 30.32
CA LEU A 705 4.88 4.51 31.26
C LEU A 705 5.95 3.42 31.18
N GLY A 706 7.22 3.78 30.97
CA GLY A 706 8.35 2.83 30.90
C GLY A 706 9.18 2.71 32.18
N ASN A 707 8.90 3.52 33.20
CA ASN A 707 9.71 3.66 34.41
C ASN A 707 9.34 2.65 35.53
N ASP A 708 10.17 2.58 36.58
CA ASP A 708 9.85 1.83 37.79
C ASP A 708 8.93 2.62 38.73
N LEU A 709 7.62 2.34 38.69
CA LEU A 709 6.62 3.01 39.53
C LEU A 709 6.80 2.75 41.04
N ARG A 710 7.57 1.73 41.43
CA ARG A 710 7.86 1.41 42.83
C ARG A 710 8.95 2.31 43.39
N ASN A 711 9.75 2.93 42.52
CA ASN A 711 10.86 3.80 42.87
C ASN A 711 10.98 4.97 41.88
N MET A 712 9.92 5.78 41.78
CA MET A 712 9.86 6.94 40.91
C MET A 712 10.06 8.24 41.72
N PRO A 713 10.82 9.23 41.20
CA PRO A 713 10.93 10.53 41.86
C PRO A 713 9.61 11.30 41.83
N ALA A 714 9.35 12.12 42.87
CA ALA A 714 8.14 12.93 42.97
C ALA A 714 7.96 13.87 41.75
N SER A 715 9.04 14.44 41.24
CA SER A 715 9.02 15.26 40.01
C SER A 715 8.44 14.50 38.82
N ALA A 716 8.77 13.22 38.62
CA ALA A 716 8.19 12.42 37.53
C ALA A 716 6.69 12.16 37.73
N LEU A 717 6.24 11.86 38.95
CA LEU A 717 4.82 11.65 39.26
C LEU A 717 3.98 12.88 38.89
N THR A 718 4.47 14.07 39.22
CA THR A 718 3.77 15.33 38.91
C THR A 718 3.68 15.64 37.41
N ILE A 719 4.52 15.02 36.56
CA ILE A 719 4.42 15.10 35.10
C ILE A 719 3.34 14.15 34.60
N ILE A 720 3.47 12.87 34.92
CA ILE A 720 2.61 11.82 34.37
C ILE A 720 1.18 11.89 34.92
N ASN A 721 0.95 12.57 36.05
CA ASN A 721 -0.39 12.69 36.61
C ASN A 721 -1.13 13.97 36.20
N ASN A 722 -0.54 14.85 35.37
CA ASN A 722 -1.13 16.14 35.00
C ASN A 722 -2.39 15.97 34.11
N PRO A 723 -3.61 16.23 34.62
CA PRO A 723 -4.84 15.96 33.90
C PRO A 723 -5.09 16.93 32.74
N ALA A 724 -4.55 18.15 32.77
CA ALA A 724 -4.69 19.12 31.69
C ALA A 724 -3.90 18.70 30.44
N ILE A 725 -2.74 18.06 30.64
CA ILE A 725 -1.94 17.49 29.54
C ILE A 725 -2.56 16.19 29.05
N ILE A 726 -2.99 15.29 29.95
CA ILE A 726 -3.67 14.04 29.57
C ILE A 726 -4.96 14.33 28.78
N ALA A 727 -5.69 15.39 29.12
CA ALA A 727 -6.86 15.82 28.38
C ALA A 727 -6.56 16.17 26.91
N LEU A 728 -5.32 16.56 26.57
CA LEU A 728 -4.92 16.67 25.16
C LEU A 728 -4.89 15.29 24.49
N SER A 729 -4.33 14.26 25.15
CA SER A 729 -4.31 12.89 24.62
C SER A 729 -5.73 12.32 24.48
N GLN A 730 -6.56 12.54 25.50
CA GLN A 730 -7.89 11.98 25.63
C GLN A 730 -9.01 12.88 25.08
N ASP A 731 -8.66 13.89 24.28
CA ASP A 731 -9.63 14.78 23.65
C ASP A 731 -10.52 13.99 22.67
N PRO A 732 -11.86 14.12 22.74
CA PRO A 732 -12.78 13.32 21.92
C PRO A 732 -12.68 13.59 20.42
N HIS A 733 -12.10 14.73 20.00
CA HIS A 733 -11.88 15.00 18.59
C HIS A 733 -10.89 14.00 17.97
N GLY A 734 -9.95 13.51 18.80
CA GLY A 734 -9.03 12.45 18.41
C GLY A 734 -8.09 12.84 17.27
N ARG A 735 -7.72 14.12 17.15
CA ARG A 735 -6.75 14.59 16.15
C ARG A 735 -5.46 15.05 16.80
N SER A 736 -4.34 14.66 16.19
CA SER A 736 -3.01 15.11 16.58
C SER A 736 -2.79 16.57 16.20
N VAL A 737 -1.98 17.26 17.00
CA VAL A 737 -1.39 18.53 16.57
C VAL A 737 -0.50 18.32 15.34
N THR A 738 -0.39 19.34 14.51
CA THR A 738 0.48 19.36 13.32
C THR A 738 1.61 20.36 13.51
N ARG A 739 2.78 20.09 12.95
CA ARG A 739 3.91 21.03 13.01
C ARG A 739 3.70 22.13 11.98
N VAL A 740 3.46 23.35 12.44
CA VAL A 740 3.24 24.51 11.58
C VAL A 740 4.53 25.25 11.25
N ARG A 741 5.56 25.15 12.11
CA ARG A 741 6.88 25.74 11.85
C ARG A 741 8.01 24.93 12.46
N ARG A 742 9.15 24.89 11.75
CA ARG A 742 10.43 24.38 12.23
C ARG A 742 11.54 25.32 11.79
N ASP A 743 12.32 25.82 12.74
CA ASP A 743 13.43 26.73 12.49
C ASP A 743 14.74 26.06 12.94
N THR A 744 15.73 25.97 12.05
CA THR A 744 17.06 25.40 12.33
C THR A 744 18.20 26.42 12.17
N GLU A 745 17.94 27.52 11.45
CA GLU A 745 18.92 28.57 11.22
C GLU A 745 18.92 29.57 12.37
N GLY A 746 20.11 29.93 12.86
CA GLY A 746 20.25 30.92 13.95
C GLY A 746 19.84 30.42 15.33
N VAL A 747 19.39 29.17 15.47
CA VAL A 747 19.11 28.54 16.76
C VAL A 747 20.41 28.06 17.40
N ALA A 748 20.60 28.34 18.69
CA ALA A 748 21.77 27.91 19.42
C ALA A 748 21.84 26.37 19.46
N LYS A 749 23.01 25.81 19.14
CA LYS A 749 23.24 24.37 19.22
C LYS A 749 23.52 23.93 20.66
N ASP A 750 23.04 22.76 21.01
CA ASP A 750 23.36 22.05 22.24
C ASP A 750 24.73 21.36 22.16
N GLU A 751 25.05 20.55 23.18
CA GLU A 751 26.31 19.80 23.26
C GLU A 751 26.46 18.71 22.19
N TRP A 752 25.35 18.27 21.58
CA TRP A 752 25.32 17.29 20.49
C TRP A 752 25.33 17.93 19.10
N GLY A 753 25.41 19.27 19.05
CA GLY A 753 25.42 20.04 17.80
C GLY A 753 24.04 20.22 17.18
N ILE A 754 22.96 19.94 17.92
CA ILE A 754 21.57 20.05 17.51
C ILE A 754 21.00 21.40 17.96
N GLY A 755 20.31 22.10 17.08
CA GLY A 755 19.70 23.39 17.40
C GLY A 755 18.50 23.65 16.51
N GLU A 756 17.30 23.43 17.05
CA GLU A 756 16.07 23.70 16.32
C GLU A 756 14.92 24.12 17.25
N THR A 757 13.92 24.77 16.68
CA THR A 757 12.67 25.07 17.38
C THR A 757 11.48 24.61 16.57
N HIS A 758 10.39 24.22 17.24
CA HIS A 758 9.14 23.81 16.61
C HIS A 758 7.96 24.62 17.13
N VAL A 759 7.00 24.88 16.24
CA VAL A 759 5.65 25.28 16.62
C VAL A 759 4.68 24.21 16.16
N TRP A 760 3.88 23.69 17.09
CA TRP A 760 2.81 22.73 16.82
C TRP A 760 1.47 23.34 17.16
N ALA A 761 0.45 23.09 16.34
CA ALA A 761 -0.92 23.55 16.56
C ALA A 761 -1.94 22.49 16.15
N GLY A 762 -3.07 22.41 16.86
CA GLY A 762 -4.17 21.54 16.48
C GLY A 762 -5.46 21.77 17.24
N HIS A 763 -6.57 21.42 16.58
CA HIS A 763 -7.93 21.57 17.08
C HIS A 763 -8.25 20.65 18.25
N LEU A 764 -9.08 21.13 19.17
CA LEU A 764 -9.71 20.34 20.23
C LEU A 764 -11.23 20.34 20.08
N GLN A 765 -11.90 19.30 20.60
CA GLN A 765 -13.33 19.06 20.40
C GLN A 765 -14.23 20.25 20.74
N ASN A 766 -13.86 21.07 21.72
CA ASN A 766 -14.70 22.18 22.20
C ASN A 766 -14.46 23.51 21.46
N GLY A 767 -13.73 23.50 20.34
CA GLY A 767 -13.39 24.71 19.57
C GLY A 767 -12.14 25.44 20.05
N ASP A 768 -11.45 24.91 21.07
CA ASP A 768 -10.15 25.41 21.50
C ASP A 768 -9.03 24.92 20.57
N GLU A 769 -7.86 25.55 20.66
CA GLU A 769 -6.66 25.16 19.91
C GLU A 769 -5.51 24.84 20.88
N ALA A 770 -4.86 23.69 20.73
CA ALA A 770 -3.61 23.39 21.43
C ALA A 770 -2.44 24.00 20.66
N VAL A 771 -1.54 24.71 21.35
CA VAL A 771 -0.34 25.32 20.75
C VAL A 771 0.88 24.97 21.59
N ILE A 772 1.92 24.43 20.95
CA ILE A 772 3.18 24.06 21.62
C ILE A 772 4.34 24.80 20.96
N LEU A 773 5.08 25.56 21.76
CA LEU A 773 6.33 26.20 21.39
C LEU A 773 7.48 25.40 21.99
N LEU A 774 8.18 24.63 21.18
CA LEU A 774 9.29 23.78 21.59
C LEU A 774 10.63 24.44 21.23
N ASN A 775 11.48 24.67 22.22
CA ASN A 775 12.87 25.03 22.02
C ASN A 775 13.75 23.79 22.25
N ALA A 776 14.21 23.16 21.16
CA ALA A 776 15.17 22.07 21.20
C ALA A 776 16.61 22.55 20.89
N GLY A 777 16.87 23.84 21.07
CA GLY A 777 18.20 24.43 21.01
C GLY A 777 18.86 24.55 22.38
N GLY A 778 20.18 24.76 22.38
CA GLY A 778 21.03 24.76 23.57
C GLY A 778 21.03 26.04 24.42
N LYS A 779 20.10 26.98 24.18
CA LYS A 779 19.95 28.22 24.96
C LYS A 779 18.49 28.63 25.05
N ASP A 780 18.14 29.27 26.16
CA ASP A 780 16.86 29.96 26.34
C ASP A 780 16.63 31.01 25.25
N MET A 781 15.39 31.13 24.78
CA MET A 781 15.02 32.12 23.77
C MET A 781 13.54 32.54 23.85
N GLU A 782 13.23 33.75 23.39
CA GLU A 782 11.85 34.15 23.12
C GLU A 782 11.40 33.50 21.80
N MET A 783 10.31 32.73 21.85
CA MET A 783 9.63 32.21 20.68
C MET A 783 8.34 32.98 20.44
N SER A 784 7.94 33.11 19.18
CA SER A 784 6.68 33.77 18.81
C SER A 784 6.00 33.13 17.61
N VAL A 785 4.67 33.15 17.56
CA VAL A 785 3.88 32.64 16.44
C VAL A 785 2.60 33.45 16.27
N SER A 786 2.28 33.82 15.03
CA SER A 786 1.07 34.59 14.73
C SER A 786 -0.20 33.72 14.77
N LEU A 787 -1.36 34.32 15.04
CA LEU A 787 -2.64 33.61 14.88
C LEU A 787 -2.83 33.09 13.45
N ALA A 788 -2.29 33.79 12.45
CA ALA A 788 -2.32 33.38 11.05
C ALA A 788 -1.54 32.08 10.79
N GLU A 789 -0.41 31.87 11.47
CA GLU A 789 0.36 30.63 11.41
C GLU A 789 -0.30 29.50 12.21
N ILE A 790 -0.82 29.80 13.41
CA ILE A 790 -1.53 28.80 14.24
C ILE A 790 -2.72 28.21 13.47
N PHE A 791 -3.54 29.07 12.85
CA PHE A 791 -4.75 28.65 12.15
C PHE A 791 -4.56 28.42 10.65
N ILE A 792 -3.32 28.20 10.19
CA ILE A 792 -3.03 27.97 8.77
C ILE A 792 -3.85 26.83 8.13
N PRO A 793 -4.21 25.72 8.82
CA PRO A 793 -5.02 24.67 8.22
C PRO A 793 -6.45 25.11 7.86
N TYR A 794 -6.95 26.20 8.46
CA TYR A 794 -8.30 26.71 8.26
C TYR A 794 -8.39 27.86 7.25
N GLY A 795 -7.25 28.33 6.72
CA GLY A 795 -7.23 29.41 5.74
C GLY A 795 -5.82 29.92 5.48
N PRO A 796 -5.31 29.83 4.24
CA PRO A 796 -3.95 30.28 3.91
C PRO A 796 -3.80 31.80 4.05
N GLY A 797 -2.59 32.26 4.39
CA GLY A 797 -2.25 33.68 4.40
C GLY A 797 -3.04 34.53 5.40
N GLY A 798 -3.50 33.94 6.52
CA GLY A 798 -4.29 34.64 7.53
C GLY A 798 -5.76 34.83 7.14
N SER A 799 -6.28 34.06 6.17
CA SER A 799 -7.70 34.11 5.78
C SER A 799 -8.63 33.35 6.73
N ALA A 800 -8.09 32.50 7.62
CA ALA A 800 -8.87 31.74 8.58
C ALA A 800 -9.77 32.65 9.45
N PRO A 801 -11.08 32.40 9.58
CA PRO A 801 -11.97 33.24 10.39
C PRO A 801 -11.49 33.43 11.84
N HIS A 802 -10.84 32.40 12.40
CA HIS A 802 -10.23 32.36 13.72
C HIS A 802 -9.30 33.54 14.02
N VAL A 803 -8.61 34.11 13.01
CA VAL A 803 -7.68 35.23 13.23
C VAL A 803 -8.39 36.53 13.58
N LYS A 804 -9.71 36.64 13.36
CA LYS A 804 -10.50 37.84 13.66
C LYS A 804 -10.96 37.93 15.11
N TYR A 805 -10.63 36.93 15.93
CA TYR A 805 -11.07 36.81 17.31
C TYR A 805 -9.91 36.90 18.29
N ASP A 806 -10.22 37.32 19.51
CA ASP A 806 -9.27 37.30 20.62
C ASP A 806 -9.27 35.90 21.25
N TRP A 807 -8.09 35.42 21.65
CA TRP A 807 -7.90 34.09 22.23
C TRP A 807 -7.23 34.20 23.60
N ALA A 808 -7.93 33.74 24.65
CA ALA A 808 -7.35 33.57 25.97
C ALA A 808 -6.31 32.45 25.92
N VAL A 809 -5.12 32.74 26.44
CA VAL A 809 -3.99 31.80 26.46
C VAL A 809 -3.95 31.15 27.83
N HIS A 810 -4.08 29.83 27.88
CA HIS A 810 -3.95 29.06 29.10
C HIS A 810 -2.67 28.22 29.10
N ASP A 811 -1.93 28.22 30.20
CA ASP A 811 -0.77 27.35 30.42
C ASP A 811 -1.20 26.03 31.07
N LEU A 812 -1.02 24.93 30.34
CA LEU A 812 -1.44 23.58 30.77
C LEU A 812 -0.51 22.98 31.84
N TRP A 813 0.64 23.61 32.12
CA TRP A 813 1.53 23.22 33.21
C TRP A 813 1.30 24.01 34.51
N ALA A 814 0.50 25.08 34.52
CA ALA A 814 0.35 25.98 35.66
C ALA A 814 -0.19 25.32 36.95
N HIS A 815 -1.05 24.31 36.81
CA HIS A 815 -1.62 23.55 37.94
C HIS A 815 -1.06 22.14 38.06
N ARG A 816 0.20 21.95 37.63
CA ARG A 816 0.97 20.74 37.93
C ARG A 816 0.94 20.47 39.45
N MET A 817 0.80 19.19 39.82
CA MET A 817 0.82 18.79 41.23
C MET A 817 2.12 19.30 41.88
N PRO A 818 2.06 19.92 43.08
CA PRO A 818 3.28 20.29 43.81
C PRO A 818 4.10 19.04 44.18
N GLU A 819 5.43 19.12 44.07
CA GLU A 819 6.31 17.99 44.42
C GLU A 819 6.09 17.50 45.85
N ALA A 820 5.87 18.39 46.82
CA ALA A 820 5.57 18.01 48.20
C ALA A 820 4.32 17.12 48.33
N THR A 821 3.29 17.36 47.51
CA THR A 821 2.08 16.52 47.48
C THR A 821 2.38 15.16 46.84
N ALA A 822 3.21 15.13 45.80
CA ALA A 822 3.66 13.87 45.20
C ALA A 822 4.55 13.06 46.16
N GLU A 823 5.43 13.70 46.94
CA GLU A 823 6.22 13.06 48.00
C GLU A 823 5.32 12.48 49.09
N GLU A 824 4.30 13.23 49.53
CA GLU A 824 3.30 12.74 50.50
C GLU A 824 2.56 11.51 49.94
N LEU A 825 2.20 11.52 48.66
CA LEU A 825 1.50 10.42 48.00
C LEU A 825 2.37 9.16 47.84
N LEU A 826 3.64 9.34 47.47
CA LEU A 826 4.63 8.26 47.35
C LEU A 826 4.97 7.63 48.70
N SER A 827 5.05 8.45 49.76
CA SER A 827 5.41 8.01 51.12
C SER A 827 4.24 7.48 51.96
N ALA A 828 3.00 7.62 51.50
CA ALA A 828 1.83 7.15 52.23
C ALA A 828 1.81 5.60 52.37
N ASP A 829 1.51 5.09 53.57
CA ASP A 829 1.53 3.65 53.83
C ASP A 829 0.24 2.93 53.42
N THR A 830 -0.88 3.65 53.36
CA THR A 830 -2.22 3.05 53.19
C THR A 830 -3.01 3.67 52.04
N HIS A 831 -3.93 2.89 51.45
CA HIS A 831 -4.85 3.38 50.42
C HIS A 831 -5.68 4.58 50.90
N VAL A 832 -6.18 4.53 52.14
CA VAL A 832 -7.02 5.58 52.74
C VAL A 832 -6.25 6.91 52.86
N GLN A 833 -4.96 6.87 53.19
CA GLN A 833 -4.13 8.07 53.21
C GLN A 833 -3.98 8.64 51.80
N ARG A 834 -3.71 7.80 50.79
CA ARG A 834 -3.55 8.24 49.40
C ARG A 834 -4.82 8.85 48.83
N GLU A 835 -5.97 8.22 49.03
CA GLU A 835 -7.28 8.80 48.68
C GLU A 835 -7.50 10.14 49.37
N SER A 836 -7.16 10.25 50.66
CA SER A 836 -7.27 11.52 51.38
C SER A 836 -6.37 12.61 50.81
N ILE A 837 -5.16 12.28 50.36
CA ILE A 837 -4.22 13.23 49.74
C ILE A 837 -4.78 13.71 48.40
N LEU A 838 -5.17 12.79 47.52
CA LEU A 838 -5.75 13.11 46.21
C LEU A 838 -7.04 13.94 46.33
N SER A 839 -7.91 13.58 47.29
CA SER A 839 -9.14 14.33 47.58
C SER A 839 -8.85 15.75 48.08
N LYS A 840 -7.90 15.92 49.02
CA LYS A 840 -7.48 17.25 49.50
C LYS A 840 -6.85 18.09 48.38
N ALA A 841 -6.12 17.46 47.47
CA ALA A 841 -5.53 18.10 46.29
C ALA A 841 -6.58 18.38 45.19
N ASN A 842 -7.84 17.95 45.37
CA ASN A 842 -8.90 18.01 44.36
C ASN A 842 -8.46 17.40 43.01
N TRP A 843 -7.70 16.30 43.04
CA TRP A 843 -7.13 15.74 41.82
C TRP A 843 -8.20 15.15 40.89
N TYR A 844 -7.93 15.16 39.58
CA TYR A 844 -8.90 14.70 38.58
C TYR A 844 -9.07 13.18 38.63
N ASN A 845 -10.32 12.72 38.48
CA ASN A 845 -10.68 11.31 38.39
C ASN A 845 -11.51 11.09 37.12
N ALA A 846 -10.86 10.51 36.11
CA ALA A 846 -11.44 10.19 34.81
C ALA A 846 -12.45 9.03 34.85
N THR A 847 -12.34 8.15 35.85
CA THR A 847 -13.34 7.07 36.09
C THR A 847 -14.68 7.66 36.53
N GLU A 848 -14.66 8.69 37.37
CA GLU A 848 -15.88 9.40 37.82
C GLU A 848 -16.41 10.40 36.78
N ILE A 849 -15.49 11.19 36.21
CA ILE A 849 -15.79 12.20 35.20
C ILE A 849 -14.91 11.93 33.99
N PRO A 850 -15.40 11.22 32.96
CA PRO A 850 -14.62 10.99 31.74
C PRO A 850 -14.16 12.31 31.12
N TYR A 851 -12.97 12.35 30.52
CA TYR A 851 -12.38 13.58 29.95
C TYR A 851 -13.34 14.34 29.01
N ALA A 852 -14.06 13.62 28.15
CA ALA A 852 -15.09 14.21 27.28
C ALA A 852 -16.12 15.04 28.07
N LYS A 853 -16.60 14.50 29.19
CA LYS A 853 -17.59 15.14 30.06
C LYS A 853 -16.96 16.28 30.85
N GLY A 854 -15.76 16.09 31.40
CA GLY A 854 -15.05 17.14 32.14
C GLY A 854 -14.76 18.36 31.26
N LEU A 855 -14.34 18.13 30.01
CA LEU A 855 -14.12 19.19 29.02
C LEU A 855 -15.43 19.91 28.65
N ALA A 856 -16.52 19.17 28.43
CA ALA A 856 -17.83 19.75 28.15
C ALA A 856 -18.41 20.56 29.33
N GLN A 857 -18.05 20.19 30.56
CA GLN A 857 -18.45 20.87 31.80
C GLN A 857 -17.49 22.00 32.21
N GLU A 858 -16.46 22.28 31.40
CA GLU A 858 -15.42 23.28 31.70
C GLU A 858 -14.71 23.05 33.05
N ASP A 859 -14.45 21.80 33.43
CA ASP A 859 -13.73 21.48 34.66
C ASP A 859 -12.33 22.10 34.64
N ALA A 860 -12.09 23.08 35.51
CA ALA A 860 -10.88 23.91 35.53
C ALA A 860 -9.57 23.09 35.56
N ARG A 861 -9.60 21.87 36.11
CA ARG A 861 -8.43 20.97 36.19
C ARG A 861 -7.92 20.55 34.81
N LEU A 862 -8.75 20.65 33.77
CA LEU A 862 -8.43 20.20 32.40
C LEU A 862 -8.00 21.34 31.46
N PHE A 863 -8.03 22.59 31.91
CA PHE A 863 -7.83 23.77 31.05
C PHE A 863 -6.58 24.58 31.35
N GLY A 864 -5.84 24.24 32.41
CA GLY A 864 -4.69 25.04 32.87
C GLY A 864 -5.10 26.42 33.39
N GLU A 865 -4.12 27.30 33.55
CA GLU A 865 -4.34 28.66 34.07
C GLU A 865 -4.29 29.71 32.96
N LYS A 866 -5.24 30.66 32.95
CA LYS A 866 -5.21 31.79 32.02
C LYS A 866 -4.04 32.73 32.34
N ILE A 867 -3.09 32.81 31.42
CA ILE A 867 -1.89 33.66 31.55
C ILE A 867 -1.93 34.92 30.67
N GLY A 868 -2.89 35.02 29.74
CA GLY A 868 -2.99 36.18 28.86
C GLY A 868 -4.09 36.09 27.82
N VAL A 869 -4.04 37.01 26.85
CA VAL A 869 -4.91 37.04 25.67
C VAL A 869 -4.05 37.44 24.46
N VAL A 870 -4.22 36.74 23.34
CA VAL A 870 -3.73 37.18 22.03
C VAL A 870 -4.91 37.83 21.31
N GLU A 871 -4.78 39.12 21.00
CA GLU A 871 -5.81 39.87 20.28
C GLU A 871 -5.92 39.40 18.83
N ALA A 872 -7.06 39.68 18.19
CA ALA A 872 -7.29 39.40 16.77
C ALA A 872 -6.13 39.90 15.88
N GLY A 873 -5.66 39.03 14.98
CA GLY A 873 -4.50 39.27 14.11
C GLY A 873 -3.15 39.34 14.84
N GLY A 874 -3.14 39.13 16.16
CA GLY A 874 -1.96 39.24 17.01
C GLY A 874 -1.01 38.06 16.94
N MET A 875 -0.03 38.09 17.84
CA MET A 875 1.05 37.11 17.92
C MET A 875 1.23 36.64 19.37
N LEU A 876 1.30 35.33 19.54
CA LEU A 876 1.66 34.69 20.78
C LEU A 876 3.17 34.76 20.98
N LYS A 877 3.63 35.12 22.17
CA LYS A 877 5.05 35.16 22.55
C LYS A 877 5.27 34.43 23.87
N ALA A 878 6.38 33.73 23.99
CA ALA A 878 6.81 33.15 25.26
C ALA A 878 8.33 32.94 25.32
N ASP A 879 8.92 33.19 26.48
CA ASP A 879 10.30 32.80 26.77
C ASP A 879 10.39 31.31 27.02
N VAL A 880 11.02 30.55 26.14
CA VAL A 880 11.15 29.09 26.23
C VAL A 880 12.60 28.73 26.56
N LYS A 881 12.79 28.04 27.69
CA LYS A 881 14.11 27.57 28.12
C LYS A 881 14.70 26.58 27.09
N SER A 882 16.02 26.42 27.12
CA SER A 882 16.72 25.34 26.43
C SER A 882 16.05 23.99 26.72
N HIS A 883 15.78 23.21 25.67
CA HIS A 883 15.19 21.87 25.73
C HIS A 883 13.84 21.80 26.48
N ALA A 884 13.03 22.86 26.36
CA ALA A 884 11.74 22.96 27.02
C ALA A 884 10.62 23.24 26.02
N ALA A 885 9.37 22.98 26.44
CA ALA A 885 8.18 23.33 25.67
C ALA A 885 7.21 24.18 26.49
N ARG A 886 6.67 25.25 25.90
CA ARG A 886 5.47 25.93 26.40
C ARG A 886 4.25 25.27 25.77
N VAL A 887 3.35 24.75 26.61
CA VAL A 887 2.21 23.93 26.20
C VAL A 887 0.94 24.68 26.57
N LEU A 888 0.25 25.18 25.56
CA LEU A 888 -0.77 26.20 25.70
C LEU A 888 -2.09 25.73 25.11
N ARG A 889 -3.19 26.16 25.72
CA ARG A 889 -4.53 26.01 25.19
C ARG A 889 -5.12 27.39 24.91
N LEU A 890 -5.45 27.65 23.66
CA LEU A 890 -6.11 28.87 23.24
C LEU A 890 -7.62 28.67 23.30
N ARG A 891 -8.30 29.52 24.06
CA ARG A 891 -9.76 29.54 24.19
C ARG A 891 -10.31 30.83 23.66
N ARG A 892 -11.28 30.78 22.76
CA ARG A 892 -11.84 32.00 22.18
C ARG A 892 -12.52 32.88 23.24
N VAL A 893 -12.23 34.17 23.23
CA VAL A 893 -12.90 35.17 24.05
C VAL A 893 -14.19 35.59 23.35
N LYS A 894 -15.35 35.20 23.89
CA LYS A 894 -16.66 35.59 23.35
C LYS A 894 -16.87 37.11 23.53
N LYS A 895 -17.30 37.79 22.47
CA LYS A 895 -17.79 39.18 22.50
C LYS A 895 -19.31 39.20 22.33
N GLU A 896 -19.98 40.19 22.90
CA GLU A 896 -21.44 40.34 22.81
C GLU A 896 -21.85 40.65 21.35
N GLY A 897 -22.78 39.89 20.78
CA GLY A 897 -23.24 40.02 19.39
C GLY A 897 -22.44 39.23 18.34
N ASP A 898 -21.54 38.35 18.77
CA ASP A 898 -20.67 37.58 17.88
C ASP A 898 -21.39 36.34 17.31
N ALA A 899 -21.51 36.25 15.97
CA ALA A 899 -22.29 35.21 15.27
C ALA A 899 -21.53 33.90 15.04
N PHE A 900 -20.20 33.89 15.23
CA PHE A 900 -19.41 32.67 15.09
C PHE A 900 -19.66 31.78 16.31
N GLU A 901 -20.33 30.64 16.13
CA GLU A 901 -20.24 29.52 17.06
C GLU A 901 -19.00 28.73 16.66
N ALA A 902 -18.04 28.57 17.56
CA ALA A 902 -16.97 27.59 17.38
C ALA A 902 -17.59 26.20 17.55
N LYS A 903 -18.40 25.77 16.57
CA LYS A 903 -18.91 24.41 16.52
C LYS A 903 -17.70 23.52 16.26
N SER A 904 -17.56 22.48 17.09
CA SER A 904 -16.75 21.34 16.71
C SER A 904 -17.21 20.93 15.32
N ILE A 905 -16.31 20.72 14.37
CA ILE A 905 -16.66 19.92 13.20
C ILE A 905 -16.77 18.48 13.72
N SER A 906 -17.87 18.17 14.41
CA SER A 906 -18.23 16.80 14.71
C SER A 906 -18.66 16.18 13.39
N ARG A 907 -18.34 14.91 13.17
CA ARG A 907 -18.82 14.17 12.00
C ARG A 907 -20.35 14.03 11.98
N GLU A 908 -21.04 14.36 13.08
CA GLU A 908 -22.49 14.26 13.22
C GLU A 908 -23.23 15.54 12.77
N ASP A 909 -22.56 16.70 12.73
CA ASP A 909 -23.17 18.00 12.34
C ASP A 909 -23.23 18.20 10.81
N GLY A 910 -23.41 17.11 10.05
CA GLY A 910 -23.40 17.10 8.58
C GLY A 910 -24.55 17.82 7.86
N ASN A 911 -25.33 18.66 8.56
CA ASN A 911 -26.53 19.30 8.01
C ASN A 911 -26.48 20.85 7.95
N GLU A 912 -25.36 21.50 8.29
CA GLU A 912 -25.23 22.96 8.17
C GLU A 912 -24.00 23.34 7.33
N ARG A 913 -23.99 22.93 6.06
CA ARG A 913 -23.09 23.49 5.02
C ARG A 913 -23.81 24.45 4.06
N ASP A 914 -24.87 25.09 4.54
CA ASP A 914 -25.40 26.31 3.92
C ASP A 914 -25.06 27.47 4.87
N GLU A 915 -24.29 28.44 4.36
CA GLU A 915 -23.79 29.66 5.02
C GLU A 915 -22.42 29.58 5.73
N LEU A 916 -21.35 29.44 4.92
CA LEU A 916 -20.06 30.13 5.15
C LEU A 916 -19.39 30.49 3.82
#